data_AF-A0A7C4VU03-F1
#
_entry.id   AF-A0A7C4VU03-F1
#
_cell.length_a   1.000
_cell.length_b   1.000
_cell.length_c   1.000
_cell.angle_alpha   90.00
_cell.angle_beta   90.00
_cell.angle_gamma   90.00
#
_symmetry.space_group_name_H-M   'P 1'
#
loop_
_entity.id
_entity.type
_entity.pdbx_description
1 polymer ?
#
loop_
_entity_poly.entity_id
_entity_poly.type
_entity_poly.pdbx_seq_one_letter_code
_entity_poly.pdbx_strand_id
1 'polypeptide(L)'
;MSQQPANENAIALQNAWQRYAEFDQSALTASKNHLNLRRAVIILSVAATLLAILTQLYGNSETGLGQALKVGLILVPIISSVILAFANKLQQGERWLVFRTGAEEILKEIYFFRTVLQQQAERGQWLTERVAAIQRQVFEGVGGELVLKPYTGPVPPYYSPNNLDSDPGFSNLLAQDYIRFRLDNQLDYHSNKIVELQRMRTQLQAAIFIFGGLGTLLAAWPGGIFSIWVALTTSLAAAFTAWLELRRLDSTINNYSQLILELKIIRDHWLSLSPAQQTGDEFFKMVTATERVLWSQHNQYISEMRRAVAELKGKEDDLMSKALNMPASPVIDAALLEQAQKAMVVAAKVLPKIGVSEEVISVAEAAVDNLVKVAGPKDTSTANGTEEQPTAAPADLPKAATEPAATQPDSRGEISPKKLKGLPHAFVVMPFGRKQSSDGRWIDFNAIYQDLIKPALIEAGFEPFRADEESVSGDILTDMFQELLLADLVIADLSIDNANVFYELGVRHSMRKRGLVHIQSGRSYMPFDIFNVRTVPYHTDKIGRPDPEFLEKDRQAIAKIARETWASSQDRIHSPIFNLLDGLEEPNRKSLRTPLATGYWREHKEWEERVEIAQRQKRIGDVLLLTEEVSNPLIKEDVIAEAGKALRSLGRHELALQQYRAGLKINPRNSEFRREEAFHLARLGRYDEAIVKLERLLEDEPGNIEAISYLGRIYKEMWINEWTHIEDEQERQKKAFLTGYWLKRAIDTYLSGYSLDQNHFYSGGNALTLALLLDNLVQHFDSDIDPEWQATRQQIALLKGAVQFTLESQAQRNSSNFWAFIGLADLAVCVAEEPKAVTRAYQKALTLAGQNRFALKSTLAQLELFKSLNFRPEFVNAGLTLLQEEIKKLEAEDHAAEDKNRNIFLFSGHMIDRADRHEPRFPAGMEKEARERIEKALNKMNADANDMAIIPGAACGGDILFIEACLKRNMRVEVLLPFTEADFIKESVSFAGDEWVTRFYTIRNHPNVSIQYQVDRLGPLPLGDNPYERNNRWALYAALIYGIDRIRFIALWDGKGGDGPGGTGHMMEEVRRLGGITEHLDTTKFDYWQAKGKVGKVLDMLAEGQ
;
A
#
# COMPACT_ATOMS: atom_id res chain seq x y z
N MET A 1 51.34 35.36 4.73
CA MET A 1 49.91 35.00 4.59
C MET A 1 49.64 33.84 5.55
N SER A 2 49.27 34.09 6.80
CA SER A 2 49.12 33.02 7.80
C SER A 2 48.22 33.40 8.99
N GLN A 3 47.01 33.91 8.71
CA GLN A 3 45.94 34.09 9.72
C GLN A 3 44.49 33.82 9.18
N GLN A 4 44.31 33.47 7.90
CA GLN A 4 42.97 33.29 7.30
C GLN A 4 42.10 32.14 7.87
N PRO A 5 42.59 30.90 8.08
CA PRO A 5 41.70 29.77 8.41
C PRO A 5 41.14 29.81 9.85
N ALA A 6 41.78 30.53 10.77
CA ALA A 6 41.26 30.70 12.14
C ALA A 6 40.07 31.66 12.20
N ASN A 7 40.04 32.68 11.33
CA ASN A 7 38.99 33.68 11.28
C ASN A 7 37.73 33.14 10.58
N GLU A 8 37.89 32.36 9.50
CA GLU A 8 36.78 31.73 8.76
C GLU A 8 36.00 30.70 9.61
N ASN A 9 36.70 29.89 10.40
CA ASN A 9 36.07 28.92 11.31
C ASN A 9 35.25 29.59 12.43
N ALA A 10 35.74 30.72 12.96
CA ALA A 10 35.03 31.50 13.97
C ALA A 10 33.75 32.13 13.39
N ILE A 11 33.82 32.67 12.17
CA ILE A 11 32.67 33.26 11.47
C ILE A 11 31.61 32.20 11.15
N ALA A 12 32.02 31.03 10.65
CA ALA A 12 31.10 29.92 10.36
C ALA A 12 30.35 29.46 11.62
N LEU A 13 31.06 29.33 12.74
CA LEU A 13 30.49 28.93 14.02
C LEU A 13 29.54 30.00 14.60
N GLN A 14 29.89 31.28 14.46
CA GLN A 14 29.03 32.39 14.85
C GLN A 14 27.72 32.43 14.04
N ASN A 15 27.79 32.22 12.74
CA ASN A 15 26.61 32.16 11.87
C ASN A 15 25.71 30.96 12.22
N ALA A 16 26.30 29.80 12.52
CA ALA A 16 25.57 28.62 12.94
C ALA A 16 24.82 28.85 14.26
N TRP A 17 25.49 29.41 15.28
CA TRP A 17 24.87 29.73 16.57
C TRP A 17 23.77 30.79 16.46
N GLN A 18 23.96 31.79 15.60
CA GLN A 18 22.94 32.80 15.35
C GLN A 18 21.70 32.19 14.67
N ARG A 19 21.89 31.32 13.67
CA ARG A 19 20.77 30.65 13.00
C ARG A 19 20.03 29.68 13.92
N TYR A 20 20.77 28.96 14.76
CA TYR A 20 20.19 28.14 15.84
C TYR A 20 19.26 28.97 16.72
N ALA A 21 19.72 30.14 17.20
CA ALA A 21 18.95 31.01 18.09
C ALA A 21 17.66 31.54 17.43
N GLU A 22 17.73 31.90 16.15
CA GLU A 22 16.57 32.34 15.37
C GLU A 22 15.49 31.25 15.24
N PHE A 23 15.91 30.01 14.93
CA PHE A 23 15.01 28.87 14.83
C PHE A 23 14.44 28.46 16.19
N ASP A 24 15.27 28.42 17.24
CA ASP A 24 14.81 28.06 18.58
C ASP A 24 13.80 29.08 19.13
N GLN A 25 14.06 30.38 18.97
CA GLN A 25 13.12 31.41 19.40
C GLN A 25 11.80 31.37 18.60
N SER A 26 11.89 31.10 17.30
CA SER A 26 10.71 30.97 16.43
C SER A 26 9.89 29.74 16.83
N ALA A 27 10.54 28.62 17.14
CA ALA A 27 9.89 27.41 17.65
C ALA A 27 9.17 27.67 18.99
N LEU A 28 9.85 28.31 19.95
CA LEU A 28 9.27 28.64 21.26
C LEU A 28 8.06 29.56 21.15
N THR A 29 8.15 30.59 20.30
CA THR A 29 7.05 31.55 20.09
C THR A 29 5.83 30.87 19.47
N ALA A 30 6.05 30.08 18.42
CA ALA A 30 4.99 29.36 17.73
C ALA A 30 4.35 28.28 18.63
N SER A 31 5.15 27.52 19.39
CA SER A 31 4.66 26.53 20.34
C SER A 31 3.82 27.16 21.47
N LYS A 32 4.27 28.29 22.03
CA LYS A 32 3.54 29.02 23.08
C LYS A 32 2.19 29.52 22.59
N ASN A 33 2.13 30.07 21.37
CA ASN A 33 0.88 30.53 20.76
C ASN A 33 -0.09 29.37 20.55
N HIS A 34 0.39 28.24 20.01
CA HIS A 34 -0.41 27.03 19.82
C HIS A 34 -1.01 26.51 21.14
N LEU A 35 -0.19 26.40 22.19
CA LEU A 35 -0.65 25.94 23.50
C LEU A 35 -1.62 26.92 24.17
N ASN A 36 -1.43 28.23 24.00
CA ASN A 36 -2.33 29.24 24.56
C ASN A 36 -3.71 29.23 23.90
N LEU A 37 -3.78 29.04 22.58
CA LEU A 37 -5.06 28.89 21.87
C LEU A 37 -5.84 27.67 22.36
N ARG A 38 -5.18 26.52 22.52
CA ARG A 38 -5.82 25.30 23.04
C ARG A 38 -6.23 25.42 24.51
N ARG A 39 -5.44 26.12 25.34
CA ARG A 39 -5.85 26.49 26.70
C ARG A 39 -7.13 27.31 26.71
N ALA A 40 -7.23 28.30 25.83
CA ALA A 40 -8.40 29.17 25.75
C ALA A 40 -9.66 28.36 25.42
N VAL A 41 -9.60 27.41 24.49
CA VAL A 41 -10.73 26.54 24.14
C VAL A 41 -11.22 25.72 25.35
N ILE A 42 -10.31 25.06 26.07
CA ILE A 42 -10.66 24.26 27.25
C ILE A 42 -11.28 25.12 28.35
N ILE A 43 -10.72 26.32 28.59
CA ILE A 43 -11.27 27.26 29.58
C ILE A 43 -12.67 27.71 29.18
N LEU A 44 -12.90 28.02 27.89
CA LEU A 44 -14.21 28.43 27.39
C LEU A 44 -15.25 27.29 27.48
N SER A 45 -14.86 26.02 27.29
CA SER A 45 -15.76 24.88 27.49
C SER A 45 -16.27 24.74 28.93
N VAL A 46 -15.37 24.95 29.91
CA VAL A 46 -15.75 24.97 31.34
C VAL A 46 -16.62 26.20 31.64
N ALA A 47 -16.26 27.37 31.10
CA ALA A 47 -17.04 28.60 31.27
C ALA A 47 -18.44 28.50 30.67
N ALA A 48 -18.63 27.82 29.53
CA ALA A 48 -19.93 27.55 28.94
C ALA A 48 -20.82 26.72 29.87
N THR A 49 -20.25 25.69 30.50
CA THR A 49 -20.96 24.85 31.48
C THR A 49 -21.37 25.66 32.71
N LEU A 50 -20.48 26.52 33.21
CA LEU A 50 -20.79 27.44 34.30
C LEU A 50 -21.90 28.44 33.93
N LEU A 51 -21.84 29.03 32.73
CA LEU A 51 -22.85 29.95 32.21
C LEU A 51 -24.21 29.26 32.03
N ALA A 52 -24.25 28.00 31.60
CA ALA A 52 -25.49 27.23 31.49
C ALA A 52 -26.16 27.07 32.87
N ILE A 53 -25.37 26.73 33.89
CA ILE A 53 -25.84 26.61 35.28
C ILE A 53 -26.34 27.96 35.81
N LEU A 54 -25.59 29.04 35.61
CA LEU A 54 -25.99 30.38 36.04
C LEU A 54 -27.24 30.89 35.32
N THR A 55 -27.39 30.56 34.03
CA THR A 55 -28.59 30.90 33.24
C THR A 55 -29.81 30.12 33.75
N GLN A 56 -29.64 28.86 34.15
CA GLN A 56 -30.73 28.08 34.74
C GLN A 56 -31.15 28.61 36.12
N LEU A 57 -30.20 29.13 36.91
CA LEU A 57 -30.48 29.68 38.25
C LEU A 57 -31.05 31.11 38.23
N TYR A 58 -30.59 31.98 37.31
CA TYR A 58 -30.87 33.42 37.34
C TYR A 58 -31.44 33.98 36.02
N GLY A 59 -31.50 33.18 34.95
CA GLY A 59 -31.90 33.61 33.60
C GLY A 59 -33.39 33.90 33.42
N ASN A 60 -34.24 33.51 34.38
CA ASN A 60 -35.66 33.88 34.40
C ASN A 60 -35.91 35.27 35.01
N SER A 61 -34.89 35.96 35.50
CA SER A 61 -35.05 37.34 35.98
C SER A 61 -35.08 38.33 34.81
N GLU A 62 -36.02 39.28 34.80
CA GLU A 62 -36.07 40.39 33.82
C GLU A 62 -34.98 41.46 34.06
N THR A 63 -34.01 41.17 34.93
CA THR A 63 -32.89 42.07 35.21
C THR A 63 -31.89 42.04 34.05
N GLY A 64 -31.13 43.13 33.86
CA GLY A 64 -30.07 43.18 32.84
C GLY A 64 -29.02 42.04 32.97
N LEU A 65 -28.90 41.45 34.15
CA LEU A 65 -28.01 40.32 34.43
C LEU A 65 -28.54 39.01 33.83
N GLY A 66 -29.85 38.76 33.86
CA GLY A 66 -30.48 37.59 33.23
C GLY A 66 -30.35 37.60 31.70
N GLN A 67 -30.51 38.76 31.08
CA GLN A 67 -30.27 38.95 29.65
C GLN A 67 -28.78 38.76 29.28
N ALA A 68 -27.86 39.31 30.08
CA ALA A 68 -26.42 39.14 29.86
C ALA A 68 -25.97 37.66 29.93
N LEU A 69 -26.54 36.87 30.84
CA LEU A 69 -26.25 35.43 30.96
C LEU A 69 -26.73 34.62 29.74
N LYS A 70 -27.94 34.88 29.24
CA LYS A 70 -28.49 34.24 28.03
C LYS A 70 -27.66 34.54 26.79
N VAL A 71 -27.23 35.79 26.64
CA VAL A 71 -26.30 36.22 25.59
C VAL A 71 -24.95 35.50 25.71
N GLY A 72 -24.39 35.43 26.92
CA GLY A 72 -23.13 34.73 27.18
C GLY A 72 -23.16 33.24 26.83
N LEU A 73 -24.29 32.57 27.10
CA LEU A 73 -24.49 31.15 26.76
C LEU A 73 -24.41 30.86 25.26
N ILE A 74 -24.79 31.83 24.41
CA ILE A 74 -24.74 31.72 22.95
C ILE A 74 -23.35 32.12 22.42
N LEU A 75 -22.76 33.20 22.95
CA LEU A 75 -21.49 33.72 22.44
C LEU A 75 -20.29 32.81 22.76
N VAL A 76 -20.24 32.18 23.94
CA VAL A 76 -19.07 31.38 24.35
C VAL A 76 -18.82 30.16 23.43
N PRO A 77 -19.83 29.35 23.05
CA PRO A 77 -19.66 28.29 22.06
C PRO A 77 -19.22 28.79 20.68
N ILE A 78 -19.76 29.92 20.21
CA ILE A 78 -19.41 30.52 18.92
C ILE A 78 -17.95 30.97 18.93
N ILE A 79 -17.53 31.72 19.97
CA ILE A 79 -16.14 32.17 20.14
C ILE A 79 -15.19 30.98 20.21
N SER A 80 -15.56 29.91 20.93
CA SER A 80 -14.75 28.68 21.02
C SER A 80 -14.55 28.03 19.64
N SER A 81 -15.62 27.97 18.83
CA SER A 81 -15.60 27.40 17.48
C SER A 81 -14.77 28.24 16.52
N VAL A 82 -14.84 29.58 16.62
CA VAL A 82 -14.03 30.51 15.81
C VAL A 82 -12.55 30.40 16.17
N ILE A 83 -12.20 30.37 17.46
CA ILE A 83 -10.81 30.19 17.91
C ILE A 83 -10.25 28.86 17.40
N LEU A 84 -11.04 27.80 17.42
CA LEU A 84 -10.63 26.48 16.94
C LEU A 84 -10.45 26.45 15.41
N ALA A 85 -11.40 27.00 14.65
CA ALA A 85 -11.31 27.10 13.19
C ALA A 85 -10.11 27.94 12.75
N PHE A 86 -9.82 29.04 13.46
CA PHE A 86 -8.66 29.88 13.20
C PHE A 86 -7.34 29.17 13.54
N ALA A 87 -7.28 28.45 14.67
CA ALA A 87 -6.13 27.64 15.05
C ALA A 87 -5.81 26.52 14.03
N ASN A 88 -6.82 26.03 13.31
CA ASN A 88 -6.68 25.00 12.27
C ASN A 88 -6.40 25.57 10.87
N LYS A 89 -7.00 26.71 10.48
CA LYS A 89 -6.84 27.33 9.15
C LYS A 89 -5.47 27.98 8.97
N LEU A 90 -4.90 28.56 10.03
CA LEU A 90 -3.50 28.96 10.04
C LEU A 90 -2.66 27.71 10.36
N GLN A 91 -1.81 27.28 9.44
CA GLN A 91 -0.91 26.11 9.53
C GLN A 91 0.09 26.11 10.72
N GLN A 92 -0.15 26.91 11.76
CA GLN A 92 0.71 27.13 12.92
C GLN A 92 0.94 25.88 13.78
N GLY A 93 0.13 24.82 13.63
CA GLY A 93 0.29 23.57 14.38
C GLY A 93 1.58 22.80 14.07
N GLU A 94 2.14 22.95 12.86
CA GLU A 94 3.33 22.17 12.41
C GLU A 94 4.59 23.04 12.28
N ARG A 95 4.47 24.36 12.11
CA ARG A 95 5.62 25.27 11.91
C ARG A 95 6.62 25.21 13.07
N TRP A 96 6.16 25.15 14.32
CA TRP A 96 7.04 25.09 15.49
C TRP A 96 7.87 23.79 15.53
N LEU A 97 7.34 22.67 15.03
CA LEU A 97 8.07 21.40 14.93
C LEU A 97 9.19 21.50 13.90
N VAL A 98 8.90 22.11 12.74
CA VAL A 98 9.89 22.32 11.67
C VAL A 98 11.03 23.23 12.15
N PHE A 99 10.70 24.35 12.81
CA PHE A 99 11.71 25.23 13.41
C PHE A 99 12.54 24.53 14.48
N ARG A 100 11.91 23.72 15.34
CA ARG A 100 12.63 22.98 16.39
C ARG A 100 13.57 21.93 15.80
N THR A 101 13.13 21.22 14.75
CA THR A 101 13.95 20.23 14.03
C THR A 101 15.19 20.89 13.45
N GLY A 102 15.02 22.02 12.76
CA GLY A 102 16.13 22.78 12.19
C GLY A 102 17.11 23.31 13.25
N ALA A 103 16.61 23.75 14.41
CA ALA A 103 17.46 24.16 15.52
C ALA A 103 18.30 23.00 16.07
N GLU A 104 17.69 21.85 16.38
CA GLU A 104 18.40 20.69 16.91
C GLU A 104 19.42 20.13 15.90
N GLU A 105 19.10 20.17 14.60
CA GLU A 105 20.02 19.73 13.57
C GLU A 105 21.25 20.65 13.50
N ILE A 106 21.05 21.97 13.49
CA ILE A 106 22.18 22.93 13.53
C ILE A 106 23.02 22.73 14.79
N LEU A 107 22.38 22.50 15.95
CA LEU A 107 23.08 22.27 17.21
C LEU A 107 23.96 21.02 17.14
N LYS A 108 23.44 19.94 16.58
CA LYS A 108 24.20 18.70 16.31
C LYS A 108 25.42 18.98 15.43
N GLU A 109 25.25 19.70 14.31
CA GLU A 109 26.36 20.01 13.40
C GLU A 109 27.42 20.93 14.04
N ILE A 110 27.02 21.85 14.92
CA ILE A 110 27.93 22.68 15.73
C ILE A 110 28.82 21.80 16.61
N TYR A 111 28.26 20.79 17.28
CA TYR A 111 29.04 19.90 18.13
C TYR A 111 29.96 18.97 17.33
N PHE A 112 29.55 18.48 16.15
CA PHE A 112 30.43 17.75 15.23
C PHE A 112 31.59 18.62 14.73
N PHE A 113 31.32 19.89 14.40
CA PHE A 113 32.33 20.86 13.99
C PHE A 113 33.39 21.09 15.09
N ARG A 114 32.94 21.17 16.35
CA ARG A 114 33.79 21.44 17.52
C ARG A 114 34.56 20.21 18.02
N THR A 115 34.22 18.99 17.59
CA THR A 115 34.82 17.73 18.07
C THR A 115 35.48 16.93 16.94
N VAL A 116 34.68 16.27 16.10
CA VAL A 116 35.12 15.31 15.07
C VAL A 116 35.89 15.98 13.95
N LEU A 117 35.45 17.15 13.50
CA LEU A 117 36.00 17.79 12.31
C LEU A 117 37.24 18.63 12.58
N GLN A 118 37.84 18.54 13.78
CA GLN A 118 38.98 19.38 14.18
C GLN A 118 40.20 19.29 13.25
N GLN A 119 40.44 18.13 12.63
CA GLN A 119 41.58 17.90 11.73
C GLN A 119 41.28 18.22 10.25
N GLN A 120 40.05 18.63 9.92
CA GLN A 120 39.65 18.95 8.54
C GLN A 120 39.93 20.41 8.21
N ALA A 121 40.71 20.66 7.15
CA ALA A 121 41.13 22.01 6.76
C ALA A 121 39.95 22.93 6.35
N GLU A 122 38.92 22.36 5.73
CA GLU A 122 37.77 23.09 5.16
C GLU A 122 36.50 23.00 6.03
N ARG A 123 36.62 22.65 7.32
CA ARG A 123 35.46 22.44 8.20
C ARG A 123 34.52 23.65 8.31
N GLY A 124 35.05 24.89 8.17
CA GLY A 124 34.26 26.13 8.20
C GLY A 124 33.31 26.26 7.01
N GLN A 125 33.78 25.88 5.82
CA GLN A 125 32.95 25.82 4.63
C GLN A 125 31.88 24.73 4.76
N TRP A 126 32.29 23.54 5.24
CA TRP A 126 31.38 22.43 5.50
C TRP A 126 30.21 22.82 6.43
N LEU A 127 30.50 23.51 7.55
CA LEU A 127 29.44 23.94 8.48
C LEU A 127 28.50 24.96 7.83
N THR A 128 29.04 25.89 7.03
CA THR A 128 28.26 26.90 6.33
C THR A 128 27.31 26.27 5.31
N GLU A 129 27.79 25.33 4.51
CA GLU A 129 26.98 24.59 3.54
C GLU A 129 25.89 23.76 4.23
N ARG A 130 26.23 23.12 5.35
CA ARG A 130 25.31 22.31 6.12
C ARG A 130 24.19 23.15 6.75
N VAL A 131 24.52 24.28 7.36
CA VAL A 131 23.52 25.23 7.90
C VAL A 131 22.61 25.76 6.79
N ALA A 132 23.16 26.07 5.60
CA ALA A 132 22.36 26.50 4.46
C ALA A 132 21.39 25.40 3.96
N ALA A 133 21.83 24.14 3.94
CA ALA A 133 20.98 23.01 3.59
C ALA A 133 19.82 22.85 4.59
N ILE A 134 20.11 22.92 5.89
CA ILE A 134 19.08 22.84 6.94
C ILE A 134 18.08 24.00 6.82
N GLN A 135 18.57 25.22 6.51
CA GLN A 135 17.70 26.37 6.32
C GLN A 135 16.74 26.21 5.12
N ARG A 136 17.18 25.59 4.02
CA ARG A 136 16.30 25.26 2.88
C ARG A 136 15.25 24.21 3.25
N GLN A 137 15.64 23.18 4.00
CA GLN A 137 14.70 22.17 4.49
C GLN A 137 13.64 22.78 5.42
N VAL A 138 14.04 23.70 6.30
CA VAL A 138 13.11 24.45 7.16
C VAL A 138 12.18 25.33 6.31
N PHE A 139 12.70 26.01 5.28
CA PHE A 139 11.91 26.83 4.36
C PHE A 139 10.82 26.04 3.62
N GLU A 140 11.19 24.88 3.07
CA GLU A 140 10.25 23.95 2.42
C GLU A 140 9.23 23.41 3.43
N GLY A 141 9.71 23.02 4.62
CA GLY A 141 8.86 22.48 5.68
C GLY A 141 7.82 23.45 6.24
N VAL A 142 8.05 24.77 6.17
CA VAL A 142 7.06 25.79 6.58
C VAL A 142 6.16 26.28 5.44
N GLY A 143 6.25 25.66 4.25
CA GLY A 143 5.41 25.97 3.09
C GLY A 143 5.82 27.23 2.33
N GLY A 144 7.09 27.62 2.35
CA GLY A 144 7.63 28.74 1.57
C GLY A 144 7.45 30.14 2.20
N GLU A 145 6.74 30.26 3.32
CA GLU A 145 6.58 31.50 4.08
C GLU A 145 7.51 31.54 5.31
N LEU A 146 8.81 31.73 5.08
CA LEU A 146 9.79 31.84 6.17
C LEU A 146 9.97 33.31 6.58
N VAL A 147 9.15 33.78 7.52
CA VAL A 147 9.34 35.08 8.18
C VAL A 147 10.05 34.87 9.51
N LEU A 148 11.39 34.94 9.48
CA LEU A 148 12.20 34.96 10.70
C LEU A 148 12.29 36.40 11.21
N LYS A 149 11.91 36.62 12.47
CA LYS A 149 12.23 37.88 13.15
C LYS A 149 13.74 37.90 13.42
N PRO A 150 14.46 38.99 13.10
CA PRO A 150 15.88 39.10 13.41
C PRO A 150 16.10 38.86 14.91
N TYR A 151 16.99 37.93 15.24
CA TYR A 151 17.36 37.66 16.63
C TYR A 151 18.20 38.82 17.17
N THR A 152 17.69 39.53 18.17
CA THR A 152 18.36 40.69 18.79
C THR A 152 18.98 40.38 20.15
N GLY A 153 18.93 39.11 20.58
CA GLY A 153 19.51 38.65 21.84
C GLY A 153 21.00 38.32 21.74
N PRO A 154 21.64 37.94 22.87
CA PRO A 154 23.02 37.45 22.86
C PRO A 154 23.11 36.08 22.18
N VAL A 155 24.09 35.90 21.28
CA VAL A 155 24.28 34.64 20.53
C VAL A 155 24.65 33.50 21.50
N PRO A 156 23.94 32.36 21.48
CA PRO A 156 24.26 31.20 22.31
C PRO A 156 25.63 30.57 21.96
N PRO A 157 26.24 29.82 22.88
CA PRO A 157 25.82 29.58 24.26
C PRO A 157 26.03 30.82 25.14
N TYR A 158 25.16 31.00 26.12
CA TYR A 158 25.22 32.12 27.07
C TYR A 158 26.37 31.89 28.06
N TYR A 159 27.60 32.17 27.60
CA TYR A 159 28.81 31.96 28.38
C TYR A 159 28.83 32.88 29.61
N SER A 160 28.91 32.28 30.80
CA SER A 160 29.07 32.96 32.08
C SER A 160 30.47 32.68 32.63
N PRO A 161 31.39 33.66 32.63
CA PRO A 161 32.78 33.46 33.07
C PRO A 161 32.94 32.94 34.51
N ASN A 162 31.91 33.13 35.34
CA ASN A 162 31.89 32.72 36.75
C ASN A 162 31.31 31.31 36.97
N ASN A 163 30.75 30.69 35.93
CA ASN A 163 30.22 29.33 36.00
C ASN A 163 31.12 28.40 35.18
N LEU A 164 31.85 27.53 35.86
CA LEU A 164 32.77 26.57 35.22
C LEU A 164 32.01 25.61 34.28
N ASP A 165 30.72 25.35 34.50
CA ASP A 165 29.87 24.50 33.66
C ASP A 165 29.27 25.23 32.45
N SER A 166 29.68 26.48 32.20
CA SER A 166 29.19 27.28 31.10
C SER A 166 30.04 27.08 29.85
N ASP A 167 29.41 26.60 28.77
CA ASP A 167 30.08 26.36 27.49
C ASP A 167 30.54 27.70 26.86
N PRO A 168 31.85 27.88 26.57
CA PRO A 168 32.36 29.05 25.87
C PRO A 168 31.94 29.13 24.39
N GLY A 169 31.43 28.04 23.80
CA GLY A 169 30.72 28.03 22.51
C GLY A 169 31.55 28.12 21.24
N PHE A 170 32.70 28.79 21.30
CA PHE A 170 33.53 29.10 20.13
C PHE A 170 34.85 28.33 20.07
N SER A 171 35.15 27.53 21.08
CA SER A 171 36.36 26.70 21.14
C SER A 171 36.11 25.27 20.66
N ASN A 172 37.19 24.63 20.19
CA ASN A 172 37.23 23.18 20.01
C ASN A 172 37.02 22.49 21.37
N LEU A 173 36.40 21.32 21.34
CA LEU A 173 36.05 20.53 22.51
C LEU A 173 36.88 19.25 22.55
N LEU A 174 37.53 18.99 23.68
CA LEU A 174 38.10 17.69 23.99
C LEU A 174 37.04 16.80 24.65
N ALA A 175 37.36 15.54 24.88
CA ALA A 175 36.40 14.57 25.41
C ALA A 175 35.75 15.00 26.73
N GLN A 176 36.53 15.55 27.66
CA GLN A 176 36.01 16.03 28.95
C GLN A 176 35.10 17.26 28.78
N ASP A 177 35.45 18.18 27.86
CA ASP A 177 34.64 19.37 27.59
C ASP A 177 33.33 19.00 26.89
N TYR A 178 33.35 18.02 25.98
CA TYR A 178 32.15 17.52 25.31
C TYR A 178 31.21 16.82 26.29
N ILE A 179 31.74 15.97 27.17
CA ILE A 179 30.94 15.31 28.22
C ILE A 179 30.26 16.38 29.07
N ARG A 180 31.02 17.37 29.54
CA ARG A 180 30.50 18.43 30.40
C ARG A 180 29.44 19.30 29.72
N PHE A 181 29.77 19.88 28.57
CA PHE A 181 28.95 20.92 27.95
C PHE A 181 27.78 20.37 27.13
N ARG A 182 27.91 19.14 26.60
CA ARG A 182 26.87 18.51 25.78
C ARG A 182 26.18 17.38 26.50
N LEU A 183 26.92 16.36 26.93
CA LEU A 183 26.31 15.12 27.42
C LEU A 183 25.66 15.28 28.80
N ASP A 184 26.41 15.73 29.80
CA ASP A 184 25.92 15.94 31.17
C ASP A 184 24.88 17.06 31.21
N ASN A 185 25.06 18.11 30.40
CA ASN A 185 24.05 19.17 30.25
C ASN A 185 22.69 18.63 29.79
N GLN A 186 22.67 17.71 28.80
CA GLN A 186 21.43 17.07 28.34
C GLN A 186 20.87 16.12 29.41
N LEU A 187 21.72 15.34 30.09
CA LEU A 187 21.30 14.47 31.19
C LEU A 187 20.62 15.26 32.32
N ASP A 188 21.21 16.38 32.74
CA ASP A 188 20.69 17.22 33.81
C ASP A 188 19.38 17.90 33.40
N TYR A 189 19.31 18.42 32.17
CA TYR A 189 18.09 19.03 31.64
C TYR A 189 16.92 18.03 31.65
N HIS A 190 17.10 16.86 31.04
CA HIS A 190 16.04 15.86 30.93
C HIS A 190 15.68 15.25 32.29
N SER A 191 16.66 15.01 33.17
CA SER A 191 16.41 14.48 34.51
C SER A 191 15.56 15.44 35.35
N ASN A 192 15.92 16.73 35.35
CA ASN A 192 15.14 17.76 36.06
C ASN A 192 13.74 17.93 35.44
N LYS A 193 13.64 17.85 34.11
CA LYS A 193 12.37 18.00 33.41
C LYS A 193 11.40 16.85 33.71
N ILE A 194 11.88 15.61 33.82
CA ILE A 194 11.04 14.48 34.22
C ILE A 194 10.39 14.72 35.58
N VAL A 195 11.15 15.21 36.58
CA VAL A 195 10.61 15.47 37.92
C VAL A 195 9.50 16.52 37.88
N GLU A 196 9.68 17.58 37.09
CA GLU A 196 8.66 18.60 36.87
C GLU A 196 7.40 18.02 36.19
N LEU A 197 7.58 17.25 35.12
CA LEU A 197 6.47 16.63 34.38
C LEU A 197 5.72 15.59 35.20
N GLN A 198 6.42 14.79 36.01
CA GLN A 198 5.82 13.84 36.95
C GLN A 198 4.99 14.57 38.01
N ARG A 199 5.51 15.65 38.61
CA ARG A 199 4.75 16.46 39.57
C ARG A 199 3.48 17.04 38.92
N MET A 200 3.59 17.56 37.71
CA MET A 200 2.45 18.08 36.95
C MET A 200 1.41 17.00 36.64
N ARG A 201 1.85 15.80 36.22
CA ARG A 201 0.98 14.64 35.98
C ARG A 201 0.22 14.26 37.24
N THR A 202 0.91 14.13 38.37
CA THR A 202 0.29 13.78 39.66
C THR A 202 -0.73 14.84 40.10
N GLN A 203 -0.41 16.13 39.94
CA GLN A 203 -1.33 17.21 40.25
C GLN A 203 -2.60 17.18 39.38
N LEU A 204 -2.47 16.92 38.08
CA LEU A 204 -3.62 16.79 37.17
C LEU A 204 -4.46 15.55 37.47
N GLN A 205 -3.83 14.40 37.73
CA GLN A 205 -4.53 13.17 38.12
C GLN A 205 -5.29 13.37 39.43
N ALA A 206 -4.66 14.00 40.43
CA ALA A 206 -5.32 14.34 41.69
C ALA A 206 -6.52 15.26 41.45
N ALA A 207 -6.39 16.29 40.61
CA ALA A 207 -7.51 17.16 40.25
C ALA A 207 -8.67 16.39 39.58
N ILE A 208 -8.37 15.48 38.64
CA ILE A 208 -9.38 14.64 37.98
C ILE A 208 -10.14 13.79 39.01
N PHE A 209 -9.44 13.13 39.93
CA PHE A 209 -10.08 12.33 40.98
C PHE A 209 -10.87 13.18 41.98
N ILE A 210 -10.36 14.35 42.37
CA ILE A 210 -11.04 15.28 43.27
C ILE A 210 -12.34 15.77 42.64
N PHE A 211 -12.32 16.24 41.39
CA PHE A 211 -13.53 16.77 40.73
C PHE A 211 -14.50 15.66 40.33
N GLY A 212 -14.03 14.48 39.91
CA GLY A 212 -14.89 13.32 39.65
C GLY A 212 -15.57 12.78 40.93
N GLY A 213 -14.82 12.71 42.04
CA GLY A 213 -15.34 12.35 43.35
C GLY A 213 -16.33 13.38 43.90
N LEU A 214 -16.02 14.67 43.75
CA LEU A 214 -16.90 15.77 44.16
C LEU A 214 -18.23 15.74 43.38
N GLY A 215 -18.20 15.48 42.07
CA GLY A 215 -19.42 15.32 41.28
C GLY A 215 -20.31 14.18 41.78
N THR A 216 -19.69 13.05 42.16
CA THR A 216 -20.41 11.89 42.73
C THR A 216 -21.02 12.22 44.10
N LEU A 217 -20.28 12.92 44.96
CA LEU A 217 -20.77 13.35 46.28
C LEU A 217 -21.91 14.38 46.18
N LEU A 218 -21.80 15.34 45.26
CA LEU A 218 -22.87 16.33 45.02
C LEU A 218 -24.14 15.67 44.46
N ALA A 219 -23.99 14.63 43.63
CA ALA A 219 -25.13 13.85 43.11
C ALA A 219 -25.81 13.00 44.19
N ALA A 220 -25.04 12.47 45.15
CA ALA A 220 -25.54 11.63 46.24
C ALA A 220 -26.13 12.42 47.42
N TRP A 221 -26.09 13.76 47.41
CA TRP A 221 -26.51 14.58 48.54
C TRP A 221 -28.03 14.54 48.79
N PRO A 222 -28.50 14.32 50.04
CA PRO A 222 -29.92 14.24 50.34
C PRO A 222 -30.67 15.53 49.97
N GLY A 223 -31.73 15.40 49.17
CA GLY A 223 -32.57 16.51 48.74
C GLY A 223 -32.18 17.17 47.41
N GLY A 224 -31.13 16.72 46.72
CA GLY A 224 -30.84 17.11 45.33
C GLY A 224 -30.47 18.58 45.09
N ILE A 225 -30.32 19.38 46.16
CA ILE A 225 -30.10 20.83 46.13
C ILE A 225 -28.82 21.21 45.35
N PHE A 226 -27.81 20.34 45.35
CA PHE A 226 -26.53 20.58 44.66
C PHE A 226 -26.39 19.87 43.32
N SER A 227 -27.43 19.17 42.85
CA SER A 227 -27.41 18.38 41.61
C SER A 227 -27.01 19.21 40.37
N ILE A 228 -27.35 20.50 40.34
CA ILE A 228 -27.01 21.41 39.24
C ILE A 228 -25.49 21.62 39.09
N TRP A 229 -24.71 21.50 40.17
CA TRP A 229 -23.26 21.69 40.16
C TRP A 229 -22.47 20.43 39.73
N VAL A 230 -23.16 19.28 39.58
CA VAL A 230 -22.57 18.03 39.08
C VAL A 230 -22.04 18.21 37.64
N ALA A 231 -22.75 18.97 36.82
CA ALA A 231 -22.32 19.27 35.45
C ALA A 231 -20.99 20.05 35.42
N LEU A 232 -20.80 21.01 36.33
CA LEU A 232 -19.57 21.81 36.41
C LEU A 232 -18.37 20.97 36.85
N THR A 233 -18.55 20.15 37.88
CA THR A 233 -17.48 19.27 38.40
C THR A 233 -17.10 18.20 37.38
N THR A 234 -18.07 17.67 36.64
CA THR A 234 -17.84 16.75 35.51
C THR A 234 -17.09 17.43 34.36
N SER A 235 -17.47 18.67 34.01
CA SER A 235 -16.79 19.47 32.98
C SER A 235 -15.33 19.80 33.36
N LEU A 236 -15.08 20.14 34.63
CA LEU A 236 -13.73 20.36 35.15
C LEU A 236 -12.88 19.08 35.10
N ALA A 237 -13.42 17.93 35.50
CA ALA A 237 -12.73 16.64 35.38
C ALA A 237 -12.39 16.32 33.92
N ALA A 238 -13.35 16.51 33.00
CA ALA A 238 -13.13 16.32 31.56
C ALA A 238 -12.07 17.29 30.99
N ALA A 239 -12.08 18.55 31.44
CA ALA A 239 -11.10 19.55 31.04
C ALA A 239 -9.68 19.19 31.48
N PHE A 240 -9.51 18.70 32.72
CA PHE A 240 -8.20 18.23 33.19
C PHE A 240 -7.74 16.96 32.48
N THR A 241 -8.66 16.03 32.17
CA THR A 241 -8.35 14.84 31.35
C THR A 241 -7.90 15.24 29.95
N ALA A 242 -8.64 16.13 29.26
CA ALA A 242 -8.27 16.64 27.96
C ALA A 242 -6.91 17.37 28.00
N TRP A 243 -6.62 18.11 29.08
CA TRP A 243 -5.33 18.77 29.27
C TRP A 243 -4.18 17.77 29.48
N LEU A 244 -4.43 16.69 30.23
CA LEU A 244 -3.48 15.61 30.45
C LEU A 244 -3.15 14.88 29.13
N GLU A 245 -4.17 14.53 28.36
CA GLU A 245 -4.04 13.86 27.06
C GLU A 245 -3.33 14.76 26.03
N LEU A 246 -3.70 16.05 25.96
CA LEU A 246 -3.09 17.02 25.06
C LEU A 246 -1.58 17.17 25.29
N ARG A 247 -1.15 17.12 26.56
CA ARG A 247 0.25 17.24 26.95
C ARG A 247 1.05 15.96 26.77
N ARG A 248 0.38 14.81 26.54
CA ARG A 248 1.00 13.49 26.40
C ARG A 248 2.13 13.25 27.41
N LEU A 249 1.85 13.55 28.68
CA LEU A 249 2.87 13.54 29.73
C LEU A 249 3.51 12.15 29.87
N ASP A 250 2.72 11.08 29.71
CA ASP A 250 3.20 9.70 29.82
C ASP A 250 4.22 9.35 28.72
N SER A 251 3.92 9.64 27.45
CA SER A 251 4.85 9.42 26.34
C SER A 251 6.13 10.24 26.52
N THR A 252 5.98 11.51 26.88
CA THR A 252 7.14 12.42 27.05
C THR A 252 8.05 11.98 28.20
N ILE A 253 7.48 11.52 29.32
CA ILE A 253 8.24 11.00 30.47
C ILE A 253 8.98 9.72 30.08
N ASN A 254 8.34 8.81 29.33
CA ASN A 254 8.95 7.57 28.88
C ASN A 254 10.11 7.84 27.92
N ASN A 255 9.91 8.72 26.93
CA ASN A 255 10.94 9.07 25.94
C ASN A 255 12.15 9.73 26.62
N TYR A 256 11.93 10.65 27.57
CA TYR A 256 13.04 11.22 28.34
C TYR A 256 13.73 10.19 29.24
N SER A 257 12.99 9.24 29.82
CA SER A 257 13.58 8.18 30.65
C SER A 257 14.51 7.28 29.82
N GLN A 258 14.07 6.92 28.62
CA GLN A 258 14.88 6.15 27.68
C GLN A 258 16.12 6.94 27.23
N LEU A 259 15.95 8.21 26.86
CA LEU A 259 17.07 9.07 26.46
C LEU A 259 18.13 9.19 27.58
N ILE A 260 17.69 9.39 28.83
CA ILE A 260 18.60 9.45 29.98
C ILE A 260 19.36 8.13 30.16
N LEU A 261 18.68 6.99 29.99
CA LEU A 261 19.32 5.68 30.10
C LEU A 261 20.40 5.50 29.04
N GLU A 262 20.09 5.78 27.77
CA GLU A 262 21.03 5.65 26.65
C GLU A 262 22.23 6.59 26.79
N LEU A 263 21.99 7.86 27.16
CA LEU A 263 23.07 8.82 27.40
C LEU A 263 23.95 8.44 28.60
N LYS A 264 23.37 7.88 29.67
CA LYS A 264 24.13 7.35 30.81
C LYS A 264 25.01 6.18 30.40
N ILE A 265 24.50 5.24 29.60
CA ILE A 265 25.28 4.10 29.11
C ILE A 265 26.51 4.59 28.33
N ILE A 266 26.34 5.57 27.44
CA ILE A 266 27.45 6.14 26.65
C ILE A 266 28.49 6.80 27.56
N ARG A 267 28.03 7.61 28.52
CA ARG A 267 28.91 8.29 29.48
C ARG A 267 29.67 7.31 30.36
N ASP A 268 28.96 6.36 30.95
CA ASP A 268 29.51 5.41 31.90
C ASP A 268 30.50 4.47 31.18
N HIS A 269 30.27 4.16 29.90
CA HIS A 269 31.25 3.48 29.06
C HIS A 269 32.55 4.28 28.94
N TRP A 270 32.49 5.56 28.56
CA TRP A 270 33.68 6.41 28.44
C TRP A 270 34.44 6.53 29.77
N LEU A 271 33.72 6.73 30.88
CA LEU A 271 34.31 6.85 32.21
C LEU A 271 34.93 5.53 32.71
N SER A 272 34.47 4.38 32.20
CA SER A 272 35.05 3.07 32.53
C SER A 272 36.39 2.79 31.83
N LEU A 273 36.72 3.52 30.76
CA LEU A 273 37.96 3.33 30.01
C LEU A 273 39.16 3.92 30.77
N SER A 274 40.27 3.18 30.80
CA SER A 274 41.54 3.71 31.33
C SER A 274 42.10 4.84 30.45
N PRO A 275 42.97 5.74 30.97
CA PRO A 275 43.53 6.84 30.17
C PRO A 275 44.24 6.41 28.88
N ALA A 276 44.80 5.18 28.84
CA ALA A 276 45.44 4.63 27.65
C ALA A 276 44.43 4.12 26.59
N GLN A 277 43.19 3.81 27.01
CA GLN A 277 42.11 3.34 26.13
C GLN A 277 41.22 4.49 25.61
N GLN A 278 41.31 5.68 26.20
CA GLN A 278 40.62 6.90 25.74
C GLN A 278 41.27 7.47 24.47
N THR A 279 41.18 6.69 23.40
CA THR A 279 41.73 7.04 22.09
C THR A 279 40.83 8.02 21.34
N GLY A 280 41.36 8.65 20.28
CA GLY A 280 40.56 9.49 19.38
C GLY A 280 39.38 8.74 18.75
N ASP A 281 39.54 7.44 18.49
CA ASP A 281 38.48 6.59 17.93
C ASP A 281 37.35 6.36 18.94
N GLU A 282 37.68 6.09 20.21
CA GLU A 282 36.67 5.99 21.27
C GLU A 282 35.97 7.35 21.49
N PHE A 283 36.69 8.46 21.35
CA PHE A 283 36.09 9.80 21.46
C PHE A 283 35.10 10.05 20.32
N PHE A 284 35.48 9.68 19.08
CA PHE A 284 34.60 9.74 17.92
C PHE A 284 33.34 8.88 18.09
N LYS A 285 33.49 7.65 18.62
CA LYS A 285 32.35 6.76 18.93
C LYS A 285 31.42 7.38 19.96
N MET A 286 31.96 7.96 21.03
CA MET A 286 31.17 8.63 22.06
C MET A 286 30.35 9.78 21.45
N VAL A 287 31.00 10.72 20.76
CA VAL A 287 30.32 11.88 20.14
C VAL A 287 29.24 11.42 19.15
N THR A 288 29.58 10.48 18.27
CA THR A 288 28.65 10.00 17.23
C THR A 288 27.46 9.25 17.85
N ALA A 289 27.68 8.45 18.89
CA ALA A 289 26.62 7.77 19.60
C ALA A 289 25.71 8.75 20.33
N THR A 290 26.28 9.74 21.03
CA THR A 290 25.52 10.78 21.76
C THR A 290 24.64 11.59 20.82
N GLU A 291 25.21 12.14 19.74
CA GLU A 291 24.44 12.95 18.78
C GLU A 291 23.39 12.11 18.03
N ARG A 292 23.67 10.82 17.76
CA ARG A 292 22.69 9.91 17.15
C ARG A 292 21.51 9.64 18.08
N VAL A 293 21.77 9.35 19.36
CA VAL A 293 20.73 9.11 20.36
C VAL A 293 19.85 10.35 20.54
N LEU A 294 20.46 11.53 20.69
CA LEU A 294 19.73 12.80 20.80
C LEU A 294 18.85 13.06 19.55
N TRP A 295 19.39 12.84 18.35
CA TRP A 295 18.66 13.03 17.10
C TRP A 295 17.53 12.02 16.89
N SER A 296 17.77 10.74 17.21
CA SER A 296 16.76 9.67 17.09
C SER A 296 15.56 9.95 17.99
N GLN A 297 15.82 10.27 19.27
CA GLN A 297 14.78 10.59 20.23
C GLN A 297 14.00 11.85 19.83
N HIS A 298 14.68 12.85 19.27
CA HIS A 298 14.03 14.05 18.73
C HIS A 298 13.07 13.74 17.57
N ASN A 299 13.49 12.92 16.61
CA ASN A 299 12.64 12.51 15.48
C ASN A 299 11.46 11.64 15.92
N GLN A 300 11.66 10.77 16.90
CA GLN A 300 10.58 9.98 17.48
C GLN A 300 9.52 10.90 18.10
N TYR A 301 9.92 11.87 18.92
CA TYR A 301 9.03 12.87 19.51
C TYR A 301 8.24 13.65 18.43
N ILE A 302 8.90 14.06 17.34
CA ILE A 302 8.22 14.75 16.23
C ILE A 302 7.19 13.85 15.55
N SER A 303 7.54 12.59 15.28
CA SER A 303 6.64 11.64 14.62
C SER A 303 5.38 11.37 15.45
N GLU A 304 5.55 11.22 16.77
CA GLU A 304 4.45 11.06 17.71
C GLU A 304 3.57 12.31 17.75
N MET A 305 4.17 13.50 17.73
CA MET A 305 3.44 14.77 17.71
C MET A 305 2.69 14.99 16.40
N ARG A 306 3.26 14.62 15.23
CA ARG A 306 2.56 14.69 13.94
C ARG A 306 1.35 13.74 13.90
N ARG A 307 1.50 12.51 14.40
CA ARG A 307 0.37 11.56 14.55
C ARG A 307 -0.70 12.12 15.46
N ALA A 308 -0.31 12.75 16.58
CA ALA A 308 -1.24 13.42 17.50
C ALA A 308 -2.09 14.49 16.79
N VAL A 309 -1.43 15.33 16.00
CA VAL A 309 -2.10 16.39 15.25
C VAL A 309 -3.03 15.82 14.19
N ALA A 310 -2.64 14.72 13.51
CA ALA A 310 -3.47 14.04 12.52
C ALA A 310 -4.71 13.35 13.13
N GLU A 311 -4.56 12.64 14.24
CA GLU A 311 -5.67 12.00 14.95
C GLU A 311 -6.71 13.01 15.46
N LEU A 312 -6.25 14.17 15.91
CA LEU A 312 -7.13 15.25 16.36
C LEU A 312 -7.88 15.90 15.19
N LYS A 313 -7.23 16.11 14.03
CA LYS A 313 -7.90 16.60 12.82
C LYS A 313 -9.05 15.67 12.40
N GLY A 314 -8.83 14.35 12.43
CA GLY A 314 -9.85 13.36 12.04
C GLY A 314 -11.08 13.28 12.96
N LYS A 315 -10.92 13.54 14.27
CA LYS A 315 -12.06 13.59 15.21
C LYS A 315 -12.86 14.90 15.14
N GLU A 316 -12.24 15.99 14.71
CA GLU A 316 -12.87 17.32 14.68
C GLU A 316 -13.73 17.55 13.42
N ASP A 317 -13.37 16.99 12.26
CA ASP A 317 -14.22 17.02 11.06
C ASP A 317 -15.57 16.31 11.30
N ASP A 318 -15.58 15.25 12.13
CA ASP A 318 -16.78 14.54 12.57
C ASP A 318 -17.60 15.34 13.60
N LEU A 319 -16.96 16.09 14.50
CA LEU A 319 -17.66 16.94 15.48
C LEU A 319 -18.22 18.23 14.88
N MET A 320 -17.49 18.89 13.97
CA MET A 320 -17.95 20.09 13.26
C MET A 320 -19.10 19.76 12.30
N SER A 321 -19.02 18.63 11.59
CA SER A 321 -20.13 18.16 10.76
C SER A 321 -21.36 17.77 11.61
N LYS A 322 -21.18 17.16 12.78
CA LYS A 322 -22.28 16.90 13.73
C LYS A 322 -22.87 18.16 14.35
N ALA A 323 -22.06 19.16 14.68
CA ALA A 323 -22.52 20.43 15.24
C ALA A 323 -23.24 21.31 14.21
N LEU A 324 -22.78 21.32 12.96
CA LEU A 324 -23.44 22.00 11.83
C LEU A 324 -24.76 21.33 11.41
N ASN A 325 -24.89 20.02 11.65
CA ASN A 325 -26.07 19.23 11.30
C ASN A 325 -27.00 18.93 12.49
N MET A 326 -26.76 19.53 13.66
CA MET A 326 -27.70 19.42 14.78
C MET A 326 -28.99 20.20 14.46
N PRO A 327 -30.18 19.56 14.49
CA PRO A 327 -31.42 20.29 14.31
C PRO A 327 -31.55 21.35 15.41
N ALA A 328 -31.84 22.60 15.02
CA ALA A 328 -32.08 23.68 15.97
C ALA A 328 -33.16 23.23 16.97
N SER A 329 -32.81 23.23 18.26
CA SER A 329 -33.76 22.94 19.33
C SER A 329 -34.97 23.89 19.20
N PRO A 330 -36.22 23.47 19.49
CA PRO A 330 -37.43 24.28 19.27
C PRO A 330 -37.56 25.55 20.13
N VAL A 331 -36.50 25.99 20.79
CA VAL A 331 -36.52 27.06 21.82
C VAL A 331 -35.60 28.22 21.46
N ILE A 332 -35.60 28.64 20.19
CA ILE A 332 -34.99 29.92 19.81
C ILE A 332 -36.09 30.84 19.30
N ASP A 333 -36.67 31.62 20.23
CA ASP A 333 -37.55 32.74 19.89
C ASP A 333 -36.80 33.76 19.02
N ALA A 334 -37.46 34.30 18.00
CA ALA A 334 -36.90 35.31 17.10
C ALA A 334 -36.36 36.56 17.85
N ALA A 335 -36.91 36.85 19.04
CA ALA A 335 -36.43 37.90 19.93
C ALA A 335 -35.04 37.61 20.55
N LEU A 336 -34.67 36.33 20.72
CA LEU A 336 -33.37 35.91 21.24
C LEU A 336 -32.27 36.05 20.18
N LEU A 337 -32.61 35.87 18.90
CA LEU A 337 -31.71 36.05 17.76
C LEU A 337 -31.34 37.53 17.55
N GLU A 338 -32.31 38.43 17.72
CA GLU A 338 -32.11 39.89 17.64
C GLU A 338 -31.27 40.41 18.83
N GLN A 339 -31.44 39.82 20.03
CA GLN A 339 -30.60 40.12 21.20
C GLN A 339 -29.17 39.58 21.05
N ALA A 340 -28.99 38.39 20.47
CA ALA A 340 -27.67 37.84 20.14
C ALA A 340 -26.93 38.73 19.12
N GLN A 341 -27.61 39.25 18.10
CA GLN A 341 -27.06 40.22 17.16
C GLN A 341 -26.61 41.52 17.86
N LYS A 342 -27.46 42.12 18.69
CA LYS A 342 -27.12 43.36 19.41
C LYS A 342 -25.94 43.16 20.37
N ALA A 343 -25.88 42.03 21.06
CA ALA A 343 -24.77 41.70 21.95
C ALA A 343 -23.44 41.46 21.21
N MET A 344 -23.49 40.89 20.01
CA MET A 344 -22.28 40.62 19.23
C MET A 344 -21.68 41.90 18.64
N VAL A 345 -22.52 42.89 18.28
CA VAL A 345 -22.07 44.24 17.92
C VAL A 345 -21.39 44.96 19.09
N VAL A 346 -21.82 44.70 20.33
CA VAL A 346 -21.13 45.19 21.53
C VAL A 346 -19.81 44.42 21.76
N ALA A 347 -19.78 43.10 21.58
CA ALA A 347 -18.57 42.29 21.72
C ALA A 347 -17.49 42.67 20.69
N ALA A 348 -17.86 42.93 19.44
CA ALA A 348 -16.96 43.40 18.37
C ALA A 348 -16.26 44.74 18.70
N LYS A 349 -16.87 45.57 19.55
CA LYS A 349 -16.26 46.83 20.06
C LYS A 349 -15.33 46.64 21.26
N VAL A 350 -15.43 45.50 21.96
CA VAL A 350 -14.66 45.20 23.18
C VAL A 350 -13.46 44.27 22.88
N LEU A 351 -13.61 43.32 21.96
CA LEU A 351 -12.59 42.33 21.56
C LEU A 351 -11.24 42.92 21.10
N PRO A 352 -11.17 44.06 20.37
CA PRO A 352 -9.90 44.70 20.03
C PRO A 352 -9.13 45.19 21.27
N LYS A 353 -9.82 45.58 22.35
CA LYS A 353 -9.21 46.11 23.57
C LYS A 353 -8.56 45.04 24.44
N ILE A 354 -8.82 43.76 24.17
CA ILE A 354 -8.25 42.60 24.86
C ILE A 354 -7.22 41.85 24.01
N GLY A 355 -6.80 42.42 22.87
CA GLY A 355 -5.69 41.92 22.04
C GLY A 355 -6.09 40.87 20.99
N VAL A 356 -7.37 40.75 20.66
CA VAL A 356 -7.86 39.90 19.56
C VAL A 356 -7.72 40.65 18.23
N SER A 357 -7.19 40.03 17.18
CA SER A 357 -6.92 40.68 15.89
C SER A 357 -8.20 40.98 15.09
N GLU A 358 -8.17 42.03 14.26
CA GLU A 358 -9.32 42.45 13.42
C GLU A 358 -9.82 41.36 12.47
N GLU A 359 -8.94 40.48 11.99
CA GLU A 359 -9.32 39.33 11.16
C GLU A 359 -10.23 38.34 11.90
N VAL A 360 -9.99 38.08 13.18
CA VAL A 360 -10.81 37.17 14.00
C VAL A 360 -12.23 37.73 14.18
N ILE A 361 -12.37 39.05 14.23
CA ILE A 361 -13.67 39.73 14.34
C ILE A 361 -14.45 39.58 13.03
N SER A 362 -13.80 39.80 11.88
CA SER A 362 -14.45 39.66 10.56
C SER A 362 -14.94 38.23 10.27
N VAL A 363 -14.22 37.22 10.74
CA VAL A 363 -14.60 35.81 10.55
C VAL A 363 -15.74 35.42 11.47
N ALA A 364 -15.77 35.94 12.70
CA ALA A 364 -16.90 35.76 13.61
C ALA A 364 -18.18 36.41 13.07
N GLU A 365 -18.06 37.61 12.47
CA GLU A 365 -19.17 38.29 11.78
C GLU A 365 -19.69 37.46 10.59
N ALA A 366 -18.79 36.94 9.74
CA ALA A 366 -19.17 36.11 8.59
C ALA A 366 -19.80 34.76 8.98
N ALA A 367 -19.35 34.13 10.07
CA ALA A 367 -19.92 32.87 10.56
C ALA A 367 -21.36 33.05 11.07
N VAL A 368 -21.66 34.20 11.68
CA VAL A 368 -23.01 34.53 12.14
C VAL A 368 -23.94 34.90 10.99
N ASP A 369 -23.45 35.63 9.98
CA ASP A 369 -24.22 35.89 8.77
C ASP A 369 -24.63 34.58 8.05
N ASN A 370 -23.79 33.55 8.10
CA ASN A 370 -24.13 32.23 7.57
C ASN A 370 -25.14 31.47 8.43
N LEU A 371 -25.06 31.55 9.76
CA LEU A 371 -26.05 30.94 10.67
C LEU A 371 -27.44 31.57 10.52
N VAL A 372 -27.52 32.88 10.27
CA VAL A 372 -28.77 33.60 10.02
C VAL A 372 -29.42 33.17 8.70
N LYS A 373 -28.63 32.91 7.65
CA LYS A 373 -29.15 32.43 6.35
C LYS A 373 -29.79 31.05 6.41
N VAL A 374 -29.35 30.20 7.34
CA VAL A 374 -29.87 28.83 7.49
C VAL A 374 -31.19 28.80 8.29
N ALA A 375 -31.48 29.82 9.10
CA ALA A 375 -32.64 29.86 10.00
C ALA A 375 -33.87 30.64 9.45
N GLY A 376 -33.80 31.21 8.25
CA GLY A 376 -34.93 31.93 7.63
C GLY A 376 -36.07 30.99 7.18
N PRO A 377 -37.35 31.44 7.21
CA PRO A 377 -38.47 30.59 6.86
C PRO A 377 -38.43 30.20 5.37
N LYS A 378 -38.56 28.91 5.08
CA LYS A 378 -38.70 28.39 3.71
C LYS A 378 -40.14 28.60 3.24
N ASP A 379 -40.34 29.55 2.33
CA ASP A 379 -41.59 29.70 1.60
C ASP A 379 -41.80 28.54 0.63
N THR A 380 -43.05 28.07 0.61
CA THR A 380 -43.57 27.04 -0.27
C THR A 380 -44.36 27.72 -1.38
N SER A 381 -43.83 27.82 -2.62
CA SER A 381 -44.67 27.81 -3.83
C SER A 381 -43.86 27.73 -5.14
N THR A 382 -44.47 27.03 -6.09
CA THR A 382 -44.31 27.06 -7.56
C THR A 382 -43.07 26.47 -8.24
N ALA A 383 -43.38 25.54 -9.13
CA ALA A 383 -42.52 24.96 -10.16
C ALA A 383 -42.42 25.87 -11.40
N ASN A 384 -41.23 25.90 -12.03
CA ASN A 384 -40.98 25.64 -13.47
C ASN A 384 -39.71 26.37 -13.98
N GLY A 385 -38.93 25.64 -14.79
CA GLY A 385 -38.39 26.18 -16.05
C GLY A 385 -36.92 26.60 -16.11
N THR A 386 -36.16 25.77 -16.86
CA THR A 386 -35.08 26.11 -17.83
C THR A 386 -33.70 26.61 -17.37
N GLU A 387 -32.68 25.81 -17.76
CA GLU A 387 -31.39 26.13 -18.43
C GLU A 387 -30.75 27.51 -18.14
N GLU A 388 -29.47 27.67 -17.77
CA GLU A 388 -28.25 27.34 -18.52
C GLU A 388 -26.96 27.61 -17.67
N GLN A 389 -25.88 26.86 -17.98
CA GLN A 389 -24.43 27.18 -17.87
C GLN A 389 -23.68 27.31 -16.51
N PRO A 390 -22.48 26.71 -16.42
CA PRO A 390 -21.34 27.26 -15.69
C PRO A 390 -20.22 27.69 -16.64
N THR A 391 -19.87 28.98 -16.61
CA THR A 391 -18.72 29.57 -17.28
C THR A 391 -17.50 29.67 -16.35
N ALA A 392 -16.37 29.21 -16.91
CA ALA A 392 -14.99 29.71 -16.79
C ALA A 392 -14.40 30.11 -15.42
N ALA A 393 -13.36 29.37 -15.01
CA ALA A 393 -12.28 29.86 -14.16
C ALA A 393 -11.07 30.25 -15.04
N PRO A 394 -10.36 31.37 -14.79
CA PRO A 394 -9.08 31.64 -15.44
C PRO A 394 -7.91 31.02 -14.67
N ALA A 395 -6.94 30.57 -15.45
CA ALA A 395 -5.60 30.15 -15.06
C ALA A 395 -4.72 31.34 -14.63
N ASP A 396 -3.75 31.10 -13.75
CA ASP A 396 -2.32 31.27 -14.07
C ASP A 396 -1.43 30.85 -12.88
N LEU A 397 -0.47 29.96 -13.17
CA LEU A 397 0.63 29.52 -12.31
C LEU A 397 1.96 29.90 -12.99
N PRO A 398 2.95 30.47 -12.30
CA PRO A 398 4.30 30.54 -12.84
C PRO A 398 5.15 29.32 -12.44
N LYS A 399 5.50 28.56 -13.49
CA LYS A 399 6.74 27.84 -13.83
C LYS A 399 7.76 27.42 -12.76
N ALA A 400 8.16 26.15 -12.90
CA ALA A 400 9.29 25.45 -12.30
C ALA A 400 10.68 25.86 -12.86
N ALA A 401 11.70 25.69 -12.03
CA ALA A 401 13.13 25.48 -12.32
C ALA A 401 13.77 24.92 -11.04
N THR A 402 14.71 23.98 -10.95
CA THR A 402 15.52 23.16 -11.87
C THR A 402 16.27 22.16 -10.97
N GLU A 403 16.58 20.96 -11.47
CA GLU A 403 17.44 19.95 -10.82
C GLU A 403 18.89 20.45 -10.58
N PRO A 404 19.69 19.69 -9.79
CA PRO A 404 21.05 19.45 -10.25
C PRO A 404 21.52 17.98 -10.15
N ALA A 405 21.94 17.50 -11.31
CA ALA A 405 23.26 16.92 -11.63
C ALA A 405 23.72 15.60 -11.00
N ALA A 406 23.90 14.63 -11.90
CA ALA A 406 24.61 13.37 -11.76
C ALA A 406 26.10 13.54 -11.40
N THR A 407 26.62 12.64 -10.57
CA THR A 407 28.06 12.42 -10.34
C THR A 407 28.52 11.08 -10.91
N GLN A 408 29.69 11.12 -11.57
CA GLN A 408 30.39 10.01 -12.24
C GLN A 408 30.98 8.97 -11.26
N PRO A 409 31.30 7.76 -11.75
CA PRO A 409 31.68 6.62 -10.90
C PRO A 409 33.16 6.70 -10.48
N ASP A 410 33.43 6.63 -9.17
CA ASP A 410 34.79 6.46 -8.67
C ASP A 410 35.17 4.98 -8.67
N SER A 411 36.29 4.72 -9.32
CA SER A 411 36.96 3.43 -9.49
C SER A 411 37.80 3.12 -8.24
N ARG A 412 37.36 2.16 -7.42
CA ARG A 412 38.23 1.35 -6.54
C ARG A 412 37.43 0.16 -6.01
N GLY A 413 37.86 -1.04 -6.40
CA GLY A 413 37.16 -2.29 -6.11
C GLY A 413 37.33 -2.72 -4.66
N GLU A 414 36.19 -2.89 -3.98
CA GLU A 414 35.99 -3.93 -2.98
C GLU A 414 34.68 -4.63 -3.31
N ILE A 415 34.79 -5.91 -3.64
CA ILE A 415 33.66 -6.79 -3.99
C ILE A 415 32.89 -7.03 -2.68
N SER A 416 31.86 -6.23 -2.42
CA SER A 416 30.78 -6.65 -1.52
C SER A 416 30.11 -7.90 -2.11
N PRO A 417 29.90 -8.98 -1.34
CA PRO A 417 29.25 -10.17 -1.86
C PRO A 417 27.81 -9.80 -2.27
N LYS A 418 27.52 -9.98 -3.55
CA LYS A 418 26.20 -9.79 -4.16
C LYS A 418 25.14 -10.54 -3.34
N LYS A 419 24.11 -9.84 -2.86
CA LYS A 419 22.86 -10.47 -2.41
C LYS A 419 22.29 -11.31 -3.56
N LEU A 420 22.24 -12.63 -3.40
CA LEU A 420 21.69 -13.58 -4.36
C LEU A 420 20.16 -13.58 -4.25
N LYS A 421 19.45 -12.70 -4.97
CA LYS A 421 17.97 -12.67 -4.96
C LYS A 421 17.37 -13.77 -5.84
N GLY A 422 16.36 -14.48 -5.31
CA GLY A 422 15.55 -15.51 -6.00
C GLY A 422 15.64 -16.92 -5.41
N LEU A 423 16.52 -17.13 -4.42
CA LEU A 423 16.67 -18.41 -3.72
C LEU A 423 15.73 -18.48 -2.50
N PRO A 424 15.21 -19.66 -2.10
CA PRO A 424 14.43 -19.81 -0.88
C PRO A 424 15.24 -19.44 0.36
N HIS A 425 14.55 -18.90 1.37
CA HIS A 425 15.18 -18.34 2.57
C HIS A 425 15.49 -19.42 3.61
N ALA A 426 16.76 -19.52 4.04
CA ALA A 426 17.21 -20.50 5.02
C ALA A 426 17.72 -19.83 6.30
N PHE A 427 17.00 -20.01 7.40
CA PHE A 427 17.37 -19.48 8.71
C PHE A 427 18.26 -20.48 9.48
N VAL A 428 19.36 -19.99 10.04
CA VAL A 428 20.33 -20.80 10.79
C VAL A 428 20.23 -20.52 12.28
N VAL A 429 19.74 -21.53 13.00
CA VAL A 429 19.60 -21.57 14.45
C VAL A 429 20.84 -22.25 15.03
N MET A 430 21.74 -21.48 15.65
CA MET A 430 22.99 -22.00 16.19
C MET A 430 23.54 -21.15 17.33
N PRO A 431 24.43 -21.69 18.18
CA PRO A 431 25.18 -20.89 19.14
C PRO A 431 26.13 -19.89 18.46
N PHE A 432 26.47 -18.79 19.13
CA PHE A 432 27.45 -17.82 18.65
C PHE A 432 28.84 -17.98 19.28
N GLY A 433 29.88 -17.64 18.52
CA GLY A 433 31.26 -17.56 18.98
C GLY A 433 31.89 -18.92 19.32
N ARG A 434 32.91 -18.90 20.18
CA ARG A 434 33.54 -20.12 20.70
C ARG A 434 32.85 -20.57 21.98
N LYS A 435 32.40 -21.83 22.00
CA LYS A 435 31.78 -22.44 23.18
C LYS A 435 32.33 -23.82 23.45
N GLN A 436 32.27 -24.22 24.71
CA GLN A 436 32.71 -25.53 25.16
C GLN A 436 31.54 -26.52 25.11
N SER A 437 31.79 -27.69 24.55
CA SER A 437 30.85 -28.82 24.51
C SER A 437 30.85 -29.56 25.85
N SER A 438 29.83 -30.41 26.05
CA SER A 438 29.65 -31.24 27.25
C SER A 438 30.82 -32.20 27.55
N ASP A 439 31.58 -32.57 26.51
CA ASP A 439 32.81 -33.38 26.58
C ASP A 439 34.07 -32.54 26.84
N GLY A 440 33.94 -31.23 27.06
CA GLY A 440 35.03 -30.30 27.33
C GLY A 440 35.74 -29.77 26.08
N ARG A 441 35.34 -30.18 24.88
CA ARG A 441 35.95 -29.74 23.61
C ARG A 441 35.46 -28.34 23.22
N TRP A 442 36.34 -27.49 22.72
CA TRP A 442 35.96 -26.17 22.19
C TRP A 442 35.45 -26.29 20.76
N ILE A 443 34.40 -25.55 20.43
CA ILE A 443 33.78 -25.48 19.10
C ILE A 443 33.65 -24.00 18.70
N ASP A 444 34.07 -23.65 17.49
CA ASP A 444 34.04 -22.31 16.92
C ASP A 444 32.85 -22.18 15.95
N PHE A 445 31.71 -21.76 16.48
CA PHE A 445 30.46 -21.67 15.72
C PHE A 445 30.47 -20.56 14.65
N ASN A 446 31.36 -19.57 14.76
CA ASN A 446 31.56 -18.58 13.71
C ASN A 446 32.28 -19.19 12.51
N ALA A 447 33.32 -19.99 12.74
CA ALA A 447 33.99 -20.73 11.69
C ALA A 447 33.06 -21.76 11.04
N ILE A 448 32.26 -22.50 11.83
CA ILE A 448 31.29 -23.46 11.31
C ILE A 448 30.25 -22.79 10.40
N TYR A 449 29.74 -21.62 10.79
CA TYR A 449 28.81 -20.90 9.93
C TYR A 449 29.45 -20.44 8.63
N GLN A 450 30.58 -19.73 8.69
CA GLN A 450 31.22 -19.11 7.52
C GLN A 450 31.84 -20.13 6.57
N ASP A 451 32.47 -21.17 7.11
CA ASP A 451 33.29 -22.09 6.31
C ASP A 451 32.50 -23.35 5.87
N LEU A 452 31.44 -23.74 6.61
CA LEU A 452 30.66 -24.96 6.36
C LEU A 452 29.18 -24.71 6.03
N ILE A 453 28.40 -24.13 6.94
CA ILE A 453 26.93 -24.05 6.80
C ILE A 453 26.52 -23.08 5.68
N LYS A 454 27.06 -21.86 5.68
CA LYS A 454 26.72 -20.81 4.71
C LYS A 454 27.07 -21.24 3.28
N PRO A 455 28.27 -21.78 3.00
CA PRO A 455 28.58 -22.34 1.67
C PRO A 455 27.68 -23.53 1.29
N ALA A 456 27.34 -24.42 2.23
CA ALA A 456 26.46 -25.57 1.95
C ALA A 456 25.04 -25.12 1.54
N LEU A 457 24.50 -24.10 2.20
CA LEU A 457 23.19 -23.54 1.88
C LEU A 457 23.19 -22.85 0.51
N ILE A 458 24.23 -22.07 0.19
CA ILE A 458 24.38 -21.44 -1.12
C ILE A 458 24.48 -22.51 -2.22
N GLU A 459 25.27 -23.57 -2.01
CA GLU A 459 25.39 -24.70 -2.94
C GLU A 459 24.06 -25.45 -3.11
N ALA A 460 23.26 -25.54 -2.05
CA ALA A 460 21.91 -26.11 -2.09
C ALA A 460 20.88 -25.19 -2.77
N GLY A 461 21.25 -23.96 -3.11
CA GLY A 461 20.37 -22.97 -3.73
C GLY A 461 19.47 -22.25 -2.73
N PHE A 462 19.94 -21.96 -1.53
CA PHE A 462 19.24 -21.15 -0.52
C PHE A 462 19.98 -19.83 -0.25
N GLU A 463 19.22 -18.82 0.21
CA GLU A 463 19.78 -17.62 0.84
C GLU A 463 19.96 -17.88 2.35
N PRO A 464 21.20 -18.05 2.84
CA PRO A 464 21.45 -18.29 4.26
C PRO A 464 21.33 -17.00 5.07
N PHE A 465 20.68 -17.10 6.23
CA PHE A 465 20.53 -16.00 7.17
C PHE A 465 20.79 -16.49 8.61
N ARG A 466 21.62 -15.74 9.35
CA ARG A 466 21.87 -15.94 10.79
C ARG A 466 21.56 -14.65 11.53
N ALA A 467 20.98 -14.76 12.71
CA ALA A 467 20.40 -13.61 13.43
C ALA A 467 21.38 -12.46 13.77
N ASP A 468 22.70 -12.68 13.71
CA ASP A 468 23.72 -11.64 13.90
C ASP A 468 24.10 -10.87 12.61
N GLU A 469 23.59 -11.29 11.45
CA GLU A 469 23.76 -10.59 10.16
C GLU A 469 22.72 -9.47 9.95
N GLU A 470 21.71 -9.38 10.82
CA GLU A 470 20.70 -8.30 10.83
C GLU A 470 21.35 -6.97 11.27
N SER A 471 21.42 -6.00 10.36
CA SER A 471 22.07 -4.70 10.58
C SER A 471 21.10 -3.58 11.00
N VAL A 472 19.80 -3.89 11.12
CA VAL A 472 18.73 -2.92 11.38
C VAL A 472 18.37 -2.94 12.87
N SER A 473 18.23 -1.77 13.51
CA SER A 473 17.85 -1.73 14.93
C SER A 473 16.36 -2.07 15.11
N GLY A 474 16.08 -3.18 15.80
CA GLY A 474 14.75 -3.70 16.13
C GLY A 474 14.80 -4.60 17.38
N ASP A 475 13.64 -5.12 17.82
CA ASP A 475 13.57 -6.11 18.90
C ASP A 475 13.97 -7.49 18.35
N ILE A 476 15.19 -7.92 18.67
CA ILE A 476 15.81 -9.18 18.23
C ILE A 476 14.88 -10.40 18.48
N LEU A 477 14.06 -10.36 19.54
CA LEU A 477 13.13 -11.46 19.84
C LEU A 477 11.99 -11.52 18.83
N THR A 478 11.42 -10.38 18.45
CA THR A 478 10.33 -10.31 17.47
C THR A 478 10.79 -10.76 16.08
N ASP A 479 12.03 -10.43 15.70
CA ASP A 479 12.62 -10.79 14.40
C ASP A 479 12.96 -12.29 14.35
N MET A 480 13.54 -12.87 15.41
CA MET A 480 13.83 -14.31 15.50
C MET A 480 12.56 -15.19 15.37
N PHE A 481 11.47 -14.84 16.06
CA PHE A 481 10.21 -15.60 15.95
C PHE A 481 9.62 -15.54 14.54
N GLN A 482 9.74 -14.40 13.88
CA GLN A 482 9.32 -14.23 12.51
C GLN A 482 10.14 -15.13 11.58
N GLU A 483 11.45 -15.18 11.74
CA GLU A 483 12.32 -16.03 10.91
C GLU A 483 12.01 -17.52 11.09
N LEU A 484 11.78 -17.96 12.33
CA LEU A 484 11.34 -19.33 12.62
C LEU A 484 9.98 -19.65 11.98
N LEU A 485 9.09 -18.67 11.86
CA LEU A 485 7.79 -18.84 11.25
C LEU A 485 7.86 -18.77 9.72
N LEU A 486 8.63 -17.86 9.14
CA LEU A 486 8.57 -17.52 7.72
C LEU A 486 9.61 -18.27 6.87
N ALA A 487 10.79 -18.57 7.42
CA ALA A 487 11.86 -19.22 6.66
C ALA A 487 11.39 -20.54 6.01
N ASP A 488 11.80 -20.72 4.75
CA ASP A 488 11.51 -21.89 3.94
C ASP A 488 12.19 -23.13 4.52
N LEU A 489 13.43 -22.95 4.99
CA LEU A 489 14.24 -23.95 5.65
C LEU A 489 14.82 -23.40 6.97
N VAL A 490 14.84 -24.22 8.01
CA VAL A 490 15.60 -23.95 9.24
C VAL A 490 16.69 -25.00 9.39
N ILE A 491 17.94 -24.57 9.57
CA ILE A 491 19.04 -25.45 10.00
C ILE A 491 19.30 -25.21 11.47
N ALA A 492 19.17 -26.25 12.30
CA ALA A 492 19.44 -26.18 13.73
C ALA A 492 20.74 -26.94 14.08
N ASP A 493 21.74 -26.25 14.62
CA ASP A 493 22.98 -26.85 15.13
C ASP A 493 22.85 -27.27 16.59
N LEU A 494 22.84 -28.58 16.82
CA LEU A 494 22.58 -29.22 18.10
C LEU A 494 23.86 -29.78 18.75
N SER A 495 25.03 -29.30 18.31
CA SER A 495 26.34 -29.79 18.78
C SER A 495 26.59 -29.59 20.27
N ILE A 496 25.91 -28.63 20.91
CA ILE A 496 25.97 -28.38 22.36
C ILE A 496 24.57 -28.16 22.96
N ASP A 497 24.47 -28.26 24.28
CA ASP A 497 23.24 -27.96 25.03
C ASP A 497 23.04 -26.45 25.20
N ASN A 498 22.51 -25.81 24.16
CA ASN A 498 22.16 -24.40 24.17
C ASN A 498 20.64 -24.23 24.32
N ALA A 499 20.22 -23.62 25.44
CA ALA A 499 18.82 -23.40 25.76
C ALA A 499 18.08 -22.57 24.69
N ASN A 500 18.73 -21.58 24.07
CA ASN A 500 18.11 -20.75 23.04
C ASN A 500 17.83 -21.56 21.78
N VAL A 501 18.82 -22.35 21.34
CA VAL A 501 18.69 -23.23 20.17
C VAL A 501 17.53 -24.22 20.37
N PHE A 502 17.40 -24.83 21.55
CA PHE A 502 16.29 -25.73 21.84
C PHE A 502 14.93 -25.02 21.89
N TYR A 503 14.89 -23.79 22.42
CA TYR A 503 13.67 -22.99 22.44
C TYR A 503 13.21 -22.66 21.02
N GLU A 504 14.11 -22.16 20.17
CA GLU A 504 13.87 -21.84 18.77
C GLU A 504 13.44 -23.08 17.96
N LEU A 505 14.09 -24.22 18.22
CA LEU A 505 13.71 -25.50 17.63
C LEU A 505 12.29 -25.93 18.03
N GLY A 506 11.94 -25.79 19.32
CA GLY A 506 10.60 -26.10 19.83
C GLY A 506 9.51 -25.24 19.19
N VAL A 507 9.79 -23.95 18.99
CA VAL A 507 8.91 -23.03 18.27
C VAL A 507 8.75 -23.46 16.80
N ARG A 508 9.83 -23.82 16.12
CA ARG A 508 9.74 -24.30 14.74
C ARG A 508 8.93 -25.59 14.65
N HIS A 509 9.13 -26.52 15.59
CA HIS A 509 8.34 -27.75 15.67
C HIS A 509 6.84 -27.47 15.84
N SER A 510 6.45 -26.49 16.65
CA SER A 510 5.03 -26.24 16.94
C SER A 510 4.31 -25.44 15.85
N MET A 511 5.05 -24.63 15.08
CA MET A 511 4.46 -23.71 14.10
C MET A 511 4.50 -24.21 12.66
N ARG A 512 5.44 -25.09 12.29
CA ARG A 512 5.58 -25.55 10.90
C ARG A 512 5.77 -27.07 10.83
N LYS A 513 5.07 -27.71 9.90
CA LYS A 513 5.12 -29.16 9.66
C LYS A 513 6.46 -29.61 9.07
N ARG A 514 7.13 -28.73 8.32
CA ARG A 514 8.28 -29.08 7.45
C ARG A 514 9.39 -28.02 7.41
N GLY A 515 10.42 -28.28 6.60
CA GLY A 515 11.51 -27.34 6.33
C GLY A 515 12.43 -27.16 7.54
N LEU A 516 12.92 -28.27 8.10
CA LEU A 516 13.80 -28.29 9.25
C LEU A 516 14.87 -29.39 9.05
N VAL A 517 16.12 -29.03 9.31
CA VAL A 517 17.27 -29.93 9.25
C VAL A 517 18.07 -29.80 10.54
N HIS A 518 18.35 -30.92 11.19
CA HIS A 518 19.21 -30.95 12.37
C HIS A 518 20.64 -31.30 11.95
N ILE A 519 21.63 -30.60 12.50
CA ILE A 519 23.05 -30.91 12.34
C ILE A 519 23.74 -31.03 13.71
N GLN A 520 24.83 -31.78 13.79
CA GLN A 520 25.64 -31.87 15.02
C GLN A 520 27.09 -32.28 14.75
N SER A 521 28.00 -31.93 15.67
CA SER A 521 29.37 -32.44 15.71
C SER A 521 29.69 -33.12 17.04
N GLY A 522 30.15 -34.38 16.96
CA GLY A 522 30.87 -35.05 18.07
C GLY A 522 30.06 -35.41 19.32
N ARG A 523 28.72 -35.38 19.26
CA ARG A 523 27.86 -35.54 20.43
C ARG A 523 27.54 -37.02 20.73
N SER A 524 27.68 -37.43 22.00
CA SER A 524 27.48 -38.82 22.45
C SER A 524 26.04 -39.17 22.84
N TYR A 525 25.20 -38.17 23.12
CA TYR A 525 23.79 -38.33 23.47
C TYR A 525 22.95 -37.20 22.89
N MET A 526 21.67 -37.43 22.62
CA MET A 526 20.68 -36.40 22.26
C MET A 526 19.55 -36.36 23.30
N PRO A 527 18.95 -35.19 23.58
CA PRO A 527 17.78 -35.11 24.46
C PRO A 527 16.62 -36.00 23.99
N PHE A 528 15.87 -36.55 24.94
CA PHE A 528 14.82 -37.56 24.69
C PHE A 528 13.68 -37.05 23.79
N ASP A 529 13.41 -35.75 23.74
CA ASP A 529 12.34 -35.22 22.89
C ASP A 529 12.73 -35.11 21.40
N ILE A 530 14.04 -35.21 21.09
CA ILE A 530 14.56 -34.98 19.72
C ILE A 530 15.49 -36.09 19.20
N PHE A 531 15.83 -37.11 20.00
CA PHE A 531 16.76 -38.17 19.59
C PHE A 531 16.29 -39.01 18.39
N ASN A 532 14.97 -39.13 18.21
CA ASN A 532 14.37 -39.85 17.08
C ASN A 532 14.35 -39.03 15.78
N VAL A 533 14.75 -37.76 15.81
CA VAL A 533 14.82 -36.92 14.62
C VAL A 533 16.19 -37.10 13.95
N ARG A 534 16.15 -37.37 12.64
CA ARG A 534 17.37 -37.57 11.84
C ARG A 534 18.26 -36.33 11.90
N THR A 535 19.47 -36.50 12.42
CA THR A 535 20.47 -35.43 12.56
C THR A 535 21.67 -35.73 11.67
N VAL A 536 22.14 -34.74 10.91
CA VAL A 536 23.30 -34.87 10.02
C VAL A 536 24.59 -34.59 10.79
N PRO A 537 25.52 -35.54 10.89
CA PRO A 537 26.80 -35.30 11.55
C PRO A 537 27.73 -34.46 10.66
N TYR A 538 28.54 -33.60 11.28
CA TYR A 538 29.71 -32.96 10.67
C TYR A 538 30.93 -33.08 11.60
N HIS A 539 32.13 -32.85 11.06
CA HIS A 539 33.40 -33.07 11.74
C HIS A 539 34.08 -31.75 12.09
N THR A 540 34.72 -31.74 13.26
CA THR A 540 35.53 -30.63 13.74
C THR A 540 36.95 -31.07 14.06
N ASP A 541 37.90 -30.19 13.79
CA ASP A 541 39.32 -30.39 14.11
C ASP A 541 39.60 -30.27 15.62
N LYS A 542 40.86 -30.42 16.02
CA LYS A 542 41.27 -30.37 17.44
C LYS A 542 41.01 -29.02 18.13
N ILE A 543 40.83 -27.94 17.36
CA ILE A 543 40.60 -26.58 17.86
C ILE A 543 39.15 -26.11 17.68
N GLY A 544 38.27 -26.97 17.19
CA GLY A 544 36.83 -26.72 17.10
C GLY A 544 36.35 -26.07 15.81
N ARG A 545 37.18 -26.01 14.77
CA ARG A 545 36.80 -25.51 13.43
C ARG A 545 36.37 -26.68 12.54
N PRO A 546 35.68 -26.45 11.40
CA PRO A 546 35.39 -27.51 10.45
C PRO A 546 36.66 -28.27 10.05
N ASP A 547 36.63 -29.61 10.11
CA ASP A 547 37.80 -30.43 9.80
C ASP A 547 38.15 -30.33 8.30
N PRO A 548 39.34 -29.84 7.91
CA PRO A 548 39.73 -29.70 6.51
C PRO A 548 39.68 -31.00 5.71
N GLU A 549 39.89 -32.16 6.34
CA GLU A 549 39.84 -33.46 5.67
C GLU A 549 38.40 -33.86 5.27
N PHE A 550 37.41 -33.39 6.03
CA PHE A 550 36.00 -33.75 5.86
C PHE A 550 35.11 -32.60 5.36
N LEU A 551 35.63 -31.36 5.33
CA LEU A 551 34.89 -30.14 5.02
C LEU A 551 34.04 -30.24 3.75
N GLU A 552 34.64 -30.72 2.65
CA GLU A 552 33.93 -30.88 1.37
C GLU A 552 32.78 -31.89 1.47
N LYS A 553 33.04 -33.01 2.14
CA LYS A 553 32.07 -34.09 2.32
C LYS A 553 30.91 -33.65 3.21
N ASP A 554 31.21 -32.94 4.29
CA ASP A 554 30.21 -32.42 5.22
C ASP A 554 29.38 -31.32 4.56
N ARG A 555 30.01 -30.44 3.77
CA ARG A 555 29.30 -29.42 2.97
C ARG A 555 28.31 -30.06 1.99
N GLN A 556 28.76 -31.07 1.24
CA GLN A 556 27.91 -31.80 0.30
C GLN A 556 26.78 -32.55 1.02
N ALA A 557 27.04 -33.12 2.21
CA ALA A 557 26.02 -33.80 3.00
C ALA A 557 24.93 -32.84 3.49
N ILE A 558 25.31 -31.67 4.01
CA ILE A 558 24.38 -30.62 4.43
C ILE A 558 23.60 -30.09 3.21
N ALA A 559 24.29 -29.79 2.11
CA ALA A 559 23.66 -29.29 0.89
C ALA A 559 22.67 -30.30 0.27
N LYS A 560 23.00 -31.59 0.32
CA LYS A 560 22.13 -32.67 -0.13
C LYS A 560 20.88 -32.78 0.74
N ILE A 561 21.03 -32.83 2.07
CA ILE A 561 19.86 -32.96 2.94
C ILE A 561 18.96 -31.73 2.88
N ALA A 562 19.52 -30.53 2.74
CA ALA A 562 18.75 -29.30 2.57
C ALA A 562 17.88 -29.37 1.30
N ARG A 563 18.47 -29.77 0.17
CA ARG A 563 17.75 -29.99 -1.10
C ARG A 563 16.69 -31.09 -0.99
N GLU A 564 17.03 -32.24 -0.40
CA GLU A 564 16.08 -33.36 -0.26
C GLU A 564 14.93 -33.02 0.71
N THR A 565 15.20 -32.26 1.77
CA THR A 565 14.20 -31.80 2.74
C THR A 565 13.26 -30.79 2.10
N TRP A 566 13.78 -29.92 1.23
CA TRP A 566 12.97 -28.95 0.49
C TRP A 566 12.16 -29.58 -0.63
N ALA A 567 12.74 -30.55 -1.34
CA ALA A 567 12.06 -31.31 -2.39
C ALA A 567 11.12 -32.40 -1.86
N SER A 568 11.02 -32.59 -0.55
CA SER A 568 10.17 -33.64 0.03
C SER A 568 8.69 -33.34 -0.20
N SER A 569 7.88 -34.40 -0.29
CA SER A 569 6.43 -34.29 -0.48
C SER A 569 5.80 -33.42 0.61
N GLN A 570 4.82 -32.59 0.24
CA GLN A 570 4.11 -31.70 1.18
C GLN A 570 3.45 -32.46 2.36
N ASP A 571 3.12 -33.73 2.17
CA ASP A 571 2.58 -34.64 3.19
C ASP A 571 3.61 -35.12 4.21
N ARG A 572 4.90 -34.92 3.94
CA ARG A 572 5.96 -35.38 4.83
C ARG A 572 6.09 -34.41 6.00
N ILE A 573 5.72 -34.89 7.18
CA ILE A 573 5.82 -34.13 8.41
C ILE A 573 7.20 -34.35 9.02
N HIS A 574 8.02 -33.30 9.06
CA HIS A 574 9.34 -33.30 9.71
C HIS A 574 9.23 -32.95 11.20
N SER A 575 8.20 -32.18 11.58
CA SER A 575 7.98 -31.82 12.99
C SER A 575 7.49 -33.03 13.80
N PRO A 576 8.12 -33.35 14.94
CA PRO A 576 7.62 -34.38 15.84
C PRO A 576 6.27 -34.00 16.46
N ILE A 577 5.96 -32.71 16.62
CA ILE A 577 4.70 -32.24 17.22
C ILE A 577 3.53 -32.51 16.29
N PHE A 578 3.65 -32.14 15.00
CA PHE A 578 2.60 -32.39 14.01
C PHE A 578 2.42 -33.88 13.68
N ASN A 579 3.44 -34.71 13.93
CA ASN A 579 3.30 -36.17 13.83
C ASN A 579 2.53 -36.78 15.00
N LEU A 580 2.48 -36.11 16.16
CA LEU A 580 1.84 -36.63 17.38
C LEU A 580 0.43 -36.07 17.59
N LEU A 581 0.13 -34.88 17.07
CA LEU A 581 -1.13 -34.17 17.29
C LEU A 581 -1.96 -34.10 16.00
N ASP A 582 -2.79 -35.12 15.79
CA ASP A 582 -3.76 -35.17 14.69
C ASP A 582 -4.76 -34.00 14.83
N GLY A 583 -4.81 -33.12 13.83
CA GLY A 583 -5.67 -31.93 13.81
C GLY A 583 -4.97 -30.60 14.08
N LEU A 584 -3.65 -30.59 14.36
CA LEU A 584 -2.90 -29.35 14.44
C LEU A 584 -2.74 -28.73 13.03
N GLU A 585 -3.22 -27.49 12.88
CA GLU A 585 -3.10 -26.70 11.66
C GLU A 585 -1.93 -25.71 11.74
N GLU A 586 -1.25 -25.49 10.61
CA GLU A 586 -0.21 -24.44 10.56
C GLU A 586 -0.90 -23.07 10.69
N PRO A 587 -0.38 -22.16 11.54
CA PRO A 587 -1.01 -20.87 11.72
C PRO A 587 -0.92 -20.03 10.45
N ASN A 588 -1.99 -19.25 10.19
CA ASN A 588 -2.04 -18.37 9.04
C ASN A 588 -0.99 -17.26 9.17
N ARG A 589 -0.08 -17.19 8.19
CA ARG A 589 1.03 -16.22 8.18
C ARG A 589 0.54 -14.76 8.16
N LYS A 590 -0.62 -14.50 7.55
CA LYS A 590 -1.23 -13.15 7.49
C LYS A 590 -1.76 -12.68 8.83
N SER A 591 -2.23 -13.60 9.68
CA SER A 591 -2.71 -13.25 11.02
C SER A 591 -1.59 -13.02 12.03
N LEU A 592 -0.35 -13.44 11.70
CA LEU A 592 0.82 -13.31 12.56
C LEU A 592 1.67 -12.05 12.22
N ARG A 593 1.06 -11.06 11.56
CA ARG A 593 1.71 -9.78 11.22
C ARG A 593 2.13 -9.03 12.48
N THR A 594 3.42 -8.73 12.61
CA THR A 594 3.95 -7.80 13.62
C THR A 594 4.19 -6.41 13.00
N PRO A 595 3.95 -5.31 13.73
CA PRO A 595 4.19 -3.95 13.23
C PRO A 595 5.66 -3.62 12.89
N LEU A 596 6.60 -4.48 13.31
CA LEU A 596 8.06 -4.28 13.23
C LEU A 596 8.70 -4.98 12.01
N ALA A 597 7.93 -5.72 11.24
CA ALA A 597 8.42 -6.53 10.13
C ALA A 597 8.67 -5.66 8.87
N THR A 598 9.83 -5.00 8.82
CA THR A 598 10.11 -3.86 7.91
C THR A 598 10.55 -4.22 6.48
N GLY A 599 11.01 -5.45 6.23
CA GLY A 599 11.52 -5.87 4.91
C GLY A 599 10.44 -6.49 4.01
N TYR A 600 10.01 -7.70 4.37
CA TYR A 600 9.05 -8.52 3.61
C TYR A 600 7.70 -7.82 3.40
N TRP A 601 7.12 -7.25 4.47
CA TRP A 601 5.80 -6.62 4.37
C TRP A 601 5.85 -5.25 3.71
N ARG A 602 7.01 -4.60 3.69
CA ARG A 602 7.19 -3.37 2.92
C ARG A 602 7.18 -3.64 1.43
N GLU A 603 7.90 -4.68 0.97
CA GLU A 603 7.84 -5.11 -0.44
C GLU A 603 6.42 -5.53 -0.83
N HIS A 604 5.75 -6.32 0.02
CA HIS A 604 4.33 -6.67 -0.19
C HIS A 604 3.44 -5.42 -0.25
N LYS A 605 3.59 -4.47 0.67
CA LYS A 605 2.73 -3.28 0.74
C LYS A 605 2.98 -2.32 -0.43
N GLU A 606 4.24 -2.08 -0.79
CA GLU A 606 4.60 -1.27 -1.96
C GLU A 606 4.04 -1.89 -3.25
N TRP A 607 4.09 -3.23 -3.37
CA TRP A 607 3.45 -3.95 -4.47
C TRP A 607 1.91 -3.81 -4.42
N GLU A 608 1.30 -4.02 -3.26
CA GLU A 608 -0.15 -3.95 -3.04
C GLU A 608 -0.70 -2.57 -3.42
N GLU A 609 -0.03 -1.49 -2.99
CA GLU A 609 -0.36 -0.11 -3.36
C GLU A 609 -0.29 0.09 -4.89
N ARG A 610 0.76 -0.41 -5.56
CA ARG A 610 0.89 -0.29 -7.02
C ARG A 610 -0.18 -1.06 -7.77
N VAL A 611 -0.51 -2.27 -7.33
CA VAL A 611 -1.58 -3.08 -7.92
C VAL A 611 -2.93 -2.43 -7.70
N GLU A 612 -3.21 -1.87 -6.53
CA GLU A 612 -4.47 -1.16 -6.27
C GLU A 612 -4.60 0.07 -7.18
N ILE A 613 -3.54 0.87 -7.35
CA ILE A 613 -3.55 2.01 -8.27
C ILE A 613 -3.74 1.54 -9.72
N ALA A 614 -3.08 0.44 -10.13
CA ALA A 614 -3.24 -0.13 -11.46
C ALA A 614 -4.67 -0.64 -11.71
N GLN A 615 -5.27 -1.34 -10.74
CA GLN A 615 -6.65 -1.82 -10.79
C GLN A 615 -7.66 -0.67 -10.88
N ARG A 616 -7.52 0.37 -10.02
CA ARG A 616 -8.39 1.56 -10.04
C ARG A 616 -8.31 2.31 -11.37
N GLN A 617 -7.14 2.34 -11.99
CA GLN A 617 -6.92 2.95 -13.30
C GLN A 617 -7.17 2.00 -14.48
N LYS A 618 -7.64 0.77 -14.24
CA LYS A 618 -7.90 -0.27 -15.26
C LYS A 618 -6.66 -0.63 -16.10
N ARG A 619 -5.44 -0.51 -15.53
CA ARG A 619 -4.15 -0.81 -16.17
C ARG A 619 -3.67 -2.22 -15.86
N ILE A 620 -4.17 -3.18 -16.62
CA ILE A 620 -4.07 -4.59 -16.23
C ILE A 620 -2.79 -5.22 -16.75
N GLY A 621 -2.22 -4.67 -17.83
CA GLY A 621 -0.87 -5.02 -18.27
C GLY A 621 0.16 -4.79 -17.17
N ASP A 622 0.00 -3.71 -16.40
CA ASP A 622 0.87 -3.38 -15.26
C ASP A 622 0.72 -4.41 -14.15
N VAL A 623 -0.52 -4.84 -13.84
CA VAL A 623 -0.77 -5.89 -12.83
C VAL A 623 -0.10 -7.21 -13.23
N LEU A 624 -0.17 -7.60 -14.50
CA LEU A 624 0.49 -8.80 -15.01
C LEU A 624 2.01 -8.74 -14.85
N LEU A 625 2.62 -7.60 -15.21
CA LEU A 625 4.07 -7.43 -15.10
C LEU A 625 4.52 -7.40 -13.64
N LEU A 626 3.84 -6.61 -12.80
CA LEU A 626 4.10 -6.55 -11.36
C LEU A 626 3.95 -7.92 -10.71
N THR A 627 3.05 -8.77 -11.21
CA THR A 627 2.86 -10.15 -10.71
C THR A 627 4.00 -11.07 -11.10
N GLU A 628 4.51 -10.95 -12.33
CA GLU A 628 5.64 -11.73 -12.81
C GLU A 628 6.92 -11.41 -12.03
N GLU A 629 7.15 -10.12 -11.73
CA GLU A 629 8.34 -9.59 -11.05
C GLU A 629 8.48 -10.07 -9.60
N VAL A 630 7.37 -10.47 -8.95
CA VAL A 630 7.43 -11.03 -7.61
C VAL A 630 8.13 -12.38 -7.64
N SER A 631 9.32 -12.41 -7.05
CA SER A 631 10.17 -13.60 -7.00
C SER A 631 9.90 -14.44 -5.75
N ASN A 632 9.46 -13.83 -4.65
CA ASN A 632 9.24 -14.52 -3.38
C ASN A 632 8.03 -15.47 -3.49
N PRO A 633 8.21 -16.81 -3.40
CA PRO A 633 7.11 -17.77 -3.54
C PRO A 633 5.97 -17.55 -2.54
N LEU A 634 6.27 -17.02 -1.35
CA LEU A 634 5.30 -16.83 -0.28
C LEU A 634 4.31 -15.69 -0.59
N ILE A 635 4.78 -14.63 -1.24
CA ILE A 635 3.93 -13.52 -1.68
C ILE A 635 3.33 -13.86 -3.05
N LYS A 636 4.04 -14.63 -3.88
CA LYS A 636 3.65 -14.94 -5.26
C LYS A 636 2.28 -15.62 -5.36
N GLU A 637 1.90 -16.47 -4.40
CA GLU A 637 0.54 -17.02 -4.36
C GLU A 637 -0.52 -15.91 -4.19
N ASP A 638 -0.36 -15.04 -3.20
CA ASP A 638 -1.31 -13.94 -2.96
C ASP A 638 -1.40 -12.99 -4.16
N VAL A 639 -0.25 -12.70 -4.77
CA VAL A 639 -0.12 -11.84 -5.95
C VAL A 639 -0.84 -12.44 -7.16
N ILE A 640 -0.63 -13.74 -7.41
CA ILE A 640 -1.32 -14.47 -8.48
C ILE A 640 -2.83 -14.46 -8.25
N ALA A 641 -3.28 -14.62 -7.00
CA ALA A 641 -4.70 -14.57 -6.66
C ALA A 641 -5.31 -13.20 -7.02
N GLU A 642 -4.65 -12.10 -6.64
CA GLU A 642 -5.14 -10.75 -6.92
C GLU A 642 -5.10 -10.40 -8.41
N ALA A 643 -4.05 -10.81 -9.12
CA ALA A 643 -3.98 -10.66 -10.58
C ALA A 643 -5.08 -11.45 -11.29
N GLY A 644 -5.32 -12.69 -10.86
CA GLY A 644 -6.39 -13.54 -11.37
C GLY A 644 -7.78 -12.93 -11.16
N LYS A 645 -8.06 -12.37 -9.97
CA LYS A 645 -9.31 -11.64 -9.67
C LYS A 645 -9.47 -10.40 -10.55
N ALA A 646 -8.41 -9.63 -10.76
CA ALA A 646 -8.43 -8.46 -11.64
C ALA A 646 -8.77 -8.86 -13.10
N LEU A 647 -8.12 -9.89 -13.64
CA LEU A 647 -8.38 -10.42 -14.99
C LEU A 647 -9.79 -10.98 -15.13
N ARG A 648 -10.28 -11.68 -14.10
CA ARG A 648 -11.65 -12.18 -14.01
C ARG A 648 -12.66 -11.05 -14.08
N SER A 649 -12.45 -9.94 -13.37
CA SER A 649 -13.36 -8.79 -13.36
C SER A 649 -13.55 -8.17 -14.75
N LEU A 650 -12.60 -8.37 -15.65
CA LEU A 650 -12.59 -7.86 -17.03
C LEU A 650 -12.98 -8.91 -18.07
N GLY A 651 -13.35 -10.10 -17.63
CA GLY A 651 -13.72 -11.22 -18.50
C GLY A 651 -12.55 -11.81 -19.30
N ARG A 652 -11.29 -11.55 -18.91
CA ARG A 652 -10.10 -12.14 -19.55
C ARG A 652 -9.79 -13.52 -18.97
N HIS A 653 -10.70 -14.46 -19.22
CA HIS A 653 -10.67 -15.79 -18.62
C HIS A 653 -9.45 -16.64 -19.03
N GLU A 654 -8.93 -16.49 -20.25
CA GLU A 654 -7.72 -17.21 -20.70
C GLU A 654 -6.47 -16.78 -19.93
N LEU A 655 -6.25 -15.47 -19.78
CA LEU A 655 -5.12 -14.93 -19.03
C LEU A 655 -5.24 -15.27 -17.54
N ALA A 656 -6.45 -15.17 -16.97
CA ALA A 656 -6.69 -15.58 -15.58
C ALA A 656 -6.37 -17.06 -15.37
N LEU A 657 -6.81 -17.94 -16.29
CA LEU A 657 -6.50 -19.38 -16.25
C LEU A 657 -4.98 -19.63 -16.30
N GLN A 658 -4.24 -18.89 -17.13
CA GLN A 658 -2.78 -18.99 -17.17
C GLN A 658 -2.13 -18.60 -15.85
N GLN A 659 -2.59 -17.51 -15.22
CA GLN A 659 -2.10 -17.08 -13.90
C GLN A 659 -2.36 -18.13 -12.82
N TYR A 660 -3.59 -18.63 -12.70
CA TYR A 660 -3.90 -19.66 -11.70
C TYR A 660 -3.16 -20.97 -11.96
N ARG A 661 -2.93 -21.37 -13.22
CA ARG A 661 -2.08 -22.51 -13.55
C ARG A 661 -0.62 -22.29 -13.18
N ALA A 662 -0.09 -21.09 -13.37
CA ALA A 662 1.23 -20.74 -12.88
C ALA A 662 1.29 -20.83 -11.34
N GLY A 663 0.24 -20.38 -10.65
CA GLY A 663 0.08 -20.53 -9.21
C GLY A 663 0.05 -22.01 -8.77
N LEU A 664 -0.67 -22.87 -9.51
CA LEU A 664 -0.72 -24.31 -9.24
C LEU A 664 0.61 -25.04 -9.48
N LYS A 665 1.52 -24.48 -10.29
CA LYS A 665 2.90 -25.01 -10.38
C LYS A 665 3.70 -24.72 -9.11
N ILE A 666 3.39 -23.62 -8.41
CA ILE A 666 4.02 -23.24 -7.14
C ILE A 666 3.39 -24.05 -6.00
N ASN A 667 2.06 -24.08 -5.92
CA ASN A 667 1.31 -24.80 -4.93
C ASN A 667 0.16 -25.61 -5.57
N PRO A 668 0.40 -26.88 -5.94
CA PRO A 668 -0.60 -27.72 -6.59
C PRO A 668 -1.86 -27.99 -5.76
N ARG A 669 -1.80 -27.80 -4.43
CA ARG A 669 -2.90 -28.06 -3.51
C ARG A 669 -3.68 -26.80 -3.11
N ASN A 670 -3.33 -25.63 -3.62
CA ASN A 670 -4.07 -24.41 -3.33
C ASN A 670 -5.53 -24.56 -3.84
N SER A 671 -6.48 -24.67 -2.92
CA SER A 671 -7.88 -24.99 -3.19
C SER A 671 -8.59 -23.85 -3.91
N GLU A 672 -8.23 -22.60 -3.60
CA GLU A 672 -8.69 -21.41 -4.33
C GLU A 672 -8.25 -21.50 -5.80
N PHE A 673 -6.97 -21.79 -6.06
CA PHE A 673 -6.47 -21.88 -7.44
C PHE A 673 -7.05 -23.05 -8.23
N ARG A 674 -7.24 -24.22 -7.59
CA ARG A 674 -7.90 -25.38 -8.22
C ARG A 674 -9.33 -25.04 -8.60
N ARG A 675 -10.05 -24.33 -7.72
CA ARG A 675 -11.42 -23.86 -7.95
C ARG A 675 -11.48 -22.79 -9.04
N GLU A 676 -10.59 -21.80 -9.03
CA GLU A 676 -10.54 -20.75 -10.05
C GLU A 676 -10.06 -21.29 -11.41
N GLU A 677 -9.16 -22.28 -11.47
CA GLU A 677 -8.82 -23.02 -12.70
C GLU A 677 -10.09 -23.60 -13.33
N ALA A 678 -10.89 -24.34 -12.54
CA ALA A 678 -12.13 -24.93 -13.02
C ALA A 678 -13.16 -23.87 -13.44
N PHE A 679 -13.30 -22.79 -12.67
CA PHE A 679 -14.17 -21.68 -13.02
C PHE A 679 -13.83 -21.10 -14.40
N HIS A 680 -12.55 -20.82 -14.66
CA HIS A 680 -12.12 -20.25 -15.92
C HIS A 680 -12.22 -21.25 -17.08
N LEU A 681 -11.96 -22.55 -16.86
CA LEU A 681 -12.22 -23.59 -17.85
C LEU A 681 -13.69 -23.63 -18.28
N ALA A 682 -14.62 -23.57 -17.32
CA ALA A 682 -16.05 -23.52 -17.60
C ALA A 682 -16.45 -22.27 -18.40
N ARG A 683 -15.89 -21.11 -18.07
CA ARG A 683 -16.13 -19.86 -18.81
C ARG A 683 -15.59 -19.89 -20.25
N LEU A 684 -14.61 -20.75 -20.53
CA LEU A 684 -14.08 -21.01 -21.87
C LEU A 684 -14.80 -22.16 -22.59
N GLY A 685 -15.90 -22.68 -22.04
CA GLY A 685 -16.70 -23.77 -22.61
C GLY A 685 -16.10 -25.16 -22.40
N ARG A 686 -14.99 -25.29 -21.66
CA ARG A 686 -14.31 -26.57 -21.37
C ARG A 686 -14.92 -27.23 -20.12
N TYR A 687 -16.21 -27.53 -20.18
CA TYR A 687 -16.99 -28.01 -19.03
C TYR A 687 -16.49 -29.35 -18.47
N ASP A 688 -16.16 -30.32 -19.32
CA ASP A 688 -15.69 -31.64 -18.89
C ASP A 688 -14.40 -31.55 -18.06
N GLU A 689 -13.45 -30.73 -18.50
CA GLU A 689 -12.21 -30.50 -17.75
C GLU A 689 -12.48 -29.80 -16.42
N ALA A 690 -13.39 -28.81 -16.40
CA ALA A 690 -13.76 -28.11 -15.18
C ALA A 690 -14.42 -29.06 -14.15
N ILE A 691 -15.31 -29.94 -14.59
CA ILE A 691 -15.98 -30.93 -13.74
C ILE A 691 -14.95 -31.88 -13.13
N VAL A 692 -14.08 -32.50 -13.93
CA VAL A 692 -13.04 -33.42 -13.43
C VAL A 692 -12.13 -32.73 -12.40
N LYS A 693 -11.82 -31.45 -12.60
CA LYS A 693 -11.01 -30.66 -11.66
C LYS A 693 -11.74 -30.40 -10.34
N LEU A 694 -13.03 -30.06 -10.39
CA LEU A 694 -13.84 -29.84 -9.19
C LEU A 694 -14.13 -31.14 -8.45
N GLU A 695 -14.43 -32.24 -9.15
CA GLU A 695 -14.66 -33.55 -8.53
C GLU A 695 -13.41 -34.03 -7.78
N ARG A 696 -12.22 -33.91 -8.39
CA ARG A 696 -10.96 -34.22 -7.69
C ARG A 696 -10.70 -33.29 -6.49
N LEU A 697 -11.03 -32.01 -6.60
CA LEU A 697 -10.94 -31.09 -5.47
C LEU A 697 -11.89 -31.51 -4.34
N LEU A 698 -13.10 -31.99 -4.66
CA LEU A 698 -14.09 -32.43 -3.67
C LEU A 698 -13.79 -33.83 -3.11
N GLU A 699 -13.06 -34.69 -3.82
CA GLU A 699 -12.48 -35.92 -3.28
C GLU A 699 -11.47 -35.60 -2.16
N ASP A 700 -10.62 -34.59 -2.36
CA ASP A 700 -9.65 -34.12 -1.37
C ASP A 700 -10.32 -33.30 -0.24
N GLU A 701 -11.29 -32.45 -0.59
CA GLU A 701 -11.96 -31.50 0.31
C GLU A 701 -13.50 -31.56 0.16
N PRO A 702 -14.17 -32.58 0.75
CA PRO A 702 -15.62 -32.75 0.61
C PRO A 702 -16.46 -31.59 1.14
N GLY A 703 -15.89 -30.78 2.05
CA GLY A 703 -16.54 -29.62 2.68
C GLY A 703 -16.39 -28.30 1.92
N ASN A 704 -15.76 -28.27 0.74
CA ASN A 704 -15.49 -27.04 0.00
C ASN A 704 -16.76 -26.52 -0.71
N ILE A 705 -17.54 -25.68 -0.01
CA ILE A 705 -18.87 -25.23 -0.45
C ILE A 705 -18.80 -24.47 -1.78
N GLU A 706 -17.79 -23.64 -2.01
CA GLU A 706 -17.68 -22.87 -3.24
C GLU A 706 -17.36 -23.75 -4.45
N ALA A 707 -16.54 -24.80 -4.27
CA ALA A 707 -16.31 -25.79 -5.31
C ALA A 707 -17.61 -26.54 -5.66
N ILE A 708 -18.41 -26.91 -4.66
CA ILE A 708 -19.76 -27.47 -4.85
C ILE A 708 -20.64 -26.48 -5.62
N SER A 709 -20.66 -25.20 -5.24
CA SER A 709 -21.46 -24.17 -5.92
C SER A 709 -21.03 -23.95 -7.37
N TYR A 710 -19.74 -24.02 -7.69
CA TYR A 710 -19.23 -23.92 -9.05
C TYR A 710 -19.60 -25.14 -9.88
N LEU A 711 -19.57 -26.33 -9.28
CA LEU A 711 -20.02 -27.56 -9.93
C LEU A 711 -21.52 -27.52 -10.24
N GLY A 712 -22.35 -27.08 -9.28
CA GLY A 712 -23.79 -26.86 -9.50
C GLY A 712 -24.06 -25.83 -10.59
N ARG A 713 -23.23 -24.77 -10.68
CA ARG A 713 -23.31 -23.77 -11.75
C ARG A 713 -23.01 -24.36 -13.12
N ILE A 714 -21.99 -25.21 -13.24
CA ILE A 714 -21.64 -25.86 -14.50
C ILE A 714 -22.78 -26.75 -14.97
N TYR A 715 -23.38 -27.57 -14.08
CA TYR A 715 -24.54 -28.37 -14.46
C TYR A 715 -25.74 -27.53 -14.90
N LYS A 716 -25.98 -26.39 -14.23
CA LYS A 716 -27.00 -25.41 -14.66
C LYS A 716 -26.69 -24.85 -16.05
N GLU A 717 -25.44 -24.46 -16.33
CA GLU A 717 -25.04 -23.93 -17.63
C GLU A 717 -25.13 -25.00 -18.74
N MET A 718 -24.71 -26.24 -18.47
CA MET A 718 -24.89 -27.37 -19.39
C MET A 718 -26.36 -27.62 -19.72
N TRP A 719 -27.23 -27.59 -18.71
CA TRP A 719 -28.67 -27.69 -18.92
C TRP A 719 -29.21 -26.56 -19.81
N ILE A 720 -28.83 -25.31 -19.57
CA ILE A 720 -29.30 -24.15 -20.36
C ILE A 720 -28.85 -24.26 -21.83
N ASN A 721 -27.60 -24.69 -22.07
CA ASN A 721 -27.01 -24.78 -23.40
C ASN A 721 -27.74 -25.76 -24.33
N GLU A 722 -28.38 -26.80 -23.77
CA GLU A 722 -29.13 -27.81 -24.52
C GLU A 722 -30.38 -27.28 -25.24
N TRP A 723 -30.95 -26.16 -24.80
CA TRP A 723 -32.21 -25.65 -25.32
C TRP A 723 -32.19 -24.15 -25.66
N THR A 724 -31.22 -23.37 -25.17
CA THR A 724 -31.19 -21.90 -25.37
C THR A 724 -31.19 -21.45 -26.84
N HIS A 725 -30.70 -22.30 -27.75
CA HIS A 725 -30.62 -22.03 -29.19
C HIS A 725 -31.94 -22.32 -29.96
N ILE A 726 -32.96 -22.88 -29.29
CA ILE A 726 -34.25 -23.21 -29.91
C ILE A 726 -35.15 -21.97 -29.90
N GLU A 727 -35.56 -21.49 -31.07
CA GLU A 727 -36.39 -20.28 -31.20
C GLU A 727 -37.85 -20.51 -30.78
N ASP A 728 -38.44 -21.67 -31.10
CA ASP A 728 -39.82 -21.99 -30.72
C ASP A 728 -39.95 -22.19 -29.20
N GLU A 729 -40.92 -21.53 -28.57
CA GLU A 729 -41.09 -21.54 -27.13
C GLU A 729 -41.49 -22.92 -26.59
N GLN A 730 -42.43 -23.61 -27.26
CA GLN A 730 -42.92 -24.91 -26.80
C GLN A 730 -41.86 -25.99 -26.98
N GLU A 731 -41.16 -26.01 -28.11
CA GLU A 731 -40.06 -26.95 -28.35
C GLU A 731 -38.91 -26.72 -27.37
N ARG A 732 -38.59 -25.46 -27.07
CA ARG A 732 -37.57 -25.09 -26.09
C ARG A 732 -37.90 -25.58 -24.69
N GLN A 733 -39.12 -25.33 -24.21
CA GLN A 733 -39.59 -25.80 -22.92
C GLN A 733 -39.62 -27.34 -22.84
N LYS A 734 -40.07 -27.99 -23.92
CA LYS A 734 -40.07 -29.45 -24.01
C LYS A 734 -38.66 -30.03 -23.97
N LYS A 735 -37.71 -29.44 -24.71
CA LYS A 735 -36.30 -29.85 -24.67
C LYS A 735 -35.71 -29.61 -23.27
N ALA A 736 -35.99 -28.47 -22.64
CA ALA A 736 -35.55 -28.16 -21.28
C ALA A 736 -36.03 -29.22 -20.26
N PHE A 737 -37.28 -29.65 -20.38
CA PHE A 737 -37.86 -30.77 -19.61
C PHE A 737 -37.15 -32.09 -19.88
N LEU A 738 -36.98 -32.48 -21.16
CA LEU A 738 -36.33 -33.73 -21.54
C LEU A 738 -34.86 -33.80 -21.08
N THR A 739 -34.18 -32.66 -20.97
CA THR A 739 -32.81 -32.57 -20.43
C THR A 739 -32.76 -32.28 -18.93
N GLY A 740 -33.87 -32.50 -18.21
CA GLY A 740 -34.03 -32.23 -16.78
C GLY A 740 -33.05 -32.98 -15.86
N TYR A 741 -32.35 -34.01 -16.35
CA TYR A 741 -31.28 -34.68 -15.63
C TYR A 741 -30.18 -33.71 -15.15
N TRP A 742 -29.70 -32.82 -16.04
CA TRP A 742 -28.67 -31.83 -15.68
C TRP A 742 -29.20 -30.79 -14.69
N LEU A 743 -30.46 -30.39 -14.85
CA LEU A 743 -31.15 -29.50 -13.92
C LEU A 743 -31.22 -30.12 -12.52
N LYS A 744 -31.62 -31.40 -12.42
CA LYS A 744 -31.66 -32.13 -11.16
C LYS A 744 -30.29 -32.26 -10.52
N ARG A 745 -29.27 -32.64 -11.29
CA ARG A 745 -27.90 -32.72 -10.80
C ARG A 745 -27.42 -31.37 -10.26
N ALA A 746 -27.77 -30.26 -10.90
CA ALA A 746 -27.49 -28.92 -10.40
C ALA A 746 -28.21 -28.64 -9.06
N ILE A 747 -29.50 -28.96 -8.96
CA ILE A 747 -30.29 -28.81 -7.72
C ILE A 747 -29.64 -29.59 -6.57
N ASP A 748 -29.36 -30.87 -6.76
CA ASP A 748 -28.78 -31.74 -5.72
C ASP A 748 -27.41 -31.25 -5.26
N THR A 749 -26.60 -30.79 -6.21
CA THR A 749 -25.26 -30.24 -5.92
C THR A 749 -25.38 -28.95 -5.11
N TYR A 750 -26.28 -28.03 -5.48
CA TYR A 750 -26.49 -26.83 -4.66
C TYR A 750 -27.05 -27.16 -3.28
N LEU A 751 -27.93 -28.16 -3.17
CA LEU A 751 -28.47 -28.61 -1.88
C LEU A 751 -27.40 -29.21 -0.98
N SER A 752 -26.48 -30.01 -1.50
CA SER A 752 -25.38 -30.55 -0.70
C SER A 752 -24.53 -29.40 -0.12
N GLY A 753 -24.22 -28.38 -0.92
CA GLY A 753 -23.51 -27.19 -0.46
C GLY A 753 -24.29 -26.41 0.60
N TYR A 754 -25.59 -26.20 0.43
CA TYR A 754 -26.43 -25.50 1.40
C TYR A 754 -26.63 -26.28 2.71
N SER A 755 -26.58 -27.61 2.65
CA SER A 755 -26.68 -28.46 3.84
C SER A 755 -25.44 -28.39 4.75
N LEU A 756 -24.27 -28.06 4.18
CA LEU A 756 -23.02 -27.85 4.92
C LEU A 756 -22.97 -26.50 5.63
N ASP A 757 -23.43 -25.43 4.97
CA ASP A 757 -23.56 -24.10 5.57
C ASP A 757 -24.85 -23.40 5.12
N GLN A 758 -25.78 -23.25 6.06
CA GLN A 758 -27.06 -22.58 5.83
C GLN A 758 -26.93 -21.06 5.67
N ASN A 759 -25.77 -20.46 5.97
CA ASN A 759 -25.51 -19.06 5.66
C ASN A 759 -25.15 -18.84 4.18
N HIS A 760 -24.82 -19.90 3.43
CA HIS A 760 -24.47 -19.81 2.02
C HIS A 760 -25.71 -19.67 1.12
N PHE A 761 -26.38 -18.52 1.22
CA PHE A 761 -27.64 -18.21 0.53
C PHE A 761 -27.53 -18.27 -1.00
N TYR A 762 -26.32 -18.20 -1.58
CA TYR A 762 -26.13 -18.41 -3.02
C TYR A 762 -26.50 -19.84 -3.44
N SER A 763 -26.06 -20.85 -2.69
CA SER A 763 -26.40 -22.25 -2.96
C SER A 763 -27.89 -22.50 -2.70
N GLY A 764 -28.40 -22.04 -1.55
CA GLY A 764 -29.81 -22.22 -1.20
C GLY A 764 -30.76 -21.54 -2.20
N GLY A 765 -30.45 -20.30 -2.61
CA GLY A 765 -31.22 -19.55 -3.60
C GLY A 765 -31.23 -20.24 -4.97
N ASN A 766 -30.07 -20.67 -5.49
CA ASN A 766 -30.03 -21.40 -6.76
C ASN A 766 -30.76 -22.75 -6.68
N ALA A 767 -30.59 -23.51 -5.60
CA ALA A 767 -31.31 -24.77 -5.39
C ALA A 767 -32.83 -24.57 -5.45
N LEU A 768 -33.35 -23.59 -4.69
CA LEU A 768 -34.78 -23.29 -4.64
C LEU A 768 -35.31 -22.82 -6.00
N THR A 769 -34.61 -21.88 -6.64
CA THR A 769 -35.00 -21.35 -7.94
C THR A 769 -35.04 -22.44 -9.01
N LEU A 770 -34.01 -23.28 -9.10
CA LEU A 770 -33.96 -24.37 -10.08
C LEU A 770 -35.01 -25.44 -9.79
N ALA A 771 -35.27 -25.76 -8.52
CA ALA A 771 -36.32 -26.69 -8.13
C ALA A 771 -37.72 -26.20 -8.51
N LEU A 772 -37.98 -24.89 -8.39
CA LEU A 772 -39.24 -24.28 -8.83
C LEU A 772 -39.40 -24.28 -10.36
N LEU A 773 -38.32 -24.05 -11.11
CA LEU A 773 -38.33 -24.18 -12.57
C LEU A 773 -38.62 -25.62 -12.99
N LEU A 774 -38.00 -26.60 -12.32
CA LEU A 774 -38.26 -28.01 -12.58
C LEU A 774 -39.73 -28.37 -12.29
N ASP A 775 -40.28 -27.94 -11.15
CA ASP A 775 -41.70 -28.16 -10.80
C ASP A 775 -42.65 -27.54 -11.83
N ASN A 776 -42.32 -26.36 -12.35
CA ASN A 776 -43.10 -25.72 -13.43
C ASN A 776 -43.05 -26.50 -14.74
N LEU A 777 -41.88 -27.00 -15.15
CA LEU A 777 -41.72 -27.80 -16.36
C LEU A 777 -42.45 -29.16 -16.24
N VAL A 778 -42.33 -29.84 -15.10
CA VAL A 778 -43.01 -31.12 -14.84
C VAL A 778 -44.53 -30.92 -14.91
N GLN A 779 -45.09 -29.89 -14.26
CA GLN A 779 -46.52 -29.60 -14.33
C GLN A 779 -47.04 -29.32 -15.74
N HIS A 780 -46.18 -28.87 -16.65
CA HIS A 780 -46.56 -28.53 -18.02
C HIS A 780 -46.48 -29.74 -18.98
N PHE A 781 -45.52 -30.64 -18.80
CA PHE A 781 -45.24 -31.73 -19.76
C PHE A 781 -45.51 -33.15 -19.24
N ASP A 782 -45.68 -33.34 -17.93
CA ASP A 782 -45.87 -34.66 -17.33
C ASP A 782 -47.04 -34.67 -16.34
N SER A 783 -47.98 -35.58 -16.55
CA SER A 783 -49.11 -35.81 -15.64
C SER A 783 -48.81 -36.84 -14.57
N ASP A 784 -47.82 -37.73 -14.79
CA ASP A 784 -47.46 -38.81 -13.87
C ASP A 784 -46.16 -38.45 -13.14
N ILE A 785 -46.27 -38.02 -11.88
CA ILE A 785 -45.13 -37.50 -11.13
C ILE A 785 -44.17 -38.64 -10.78
N ASP A 786 -43.00 -38.69 -11.44
CA ASP A 786 -41.85 -39.54 -11.07
C ASP A 786 -41.57 -39.46 -9.55
N PRO A 787 -41.36 -40.59 -8.86
CA PRO A 787 -40.94 -40.60 -7.45
C PRO A 787 -39.74 -39.69 -7.12
N GLU A 788 -38.77 -39.54 -8.02
CA GLU A 788 -37.63 -38.63 -7.82
C GLU A 788 -38.05 -37.14 -7.81
N TRP A 789 -39.07 -36.79 -8.60
CA TRP A 789 -39.61 -35.42 -8.66
C TRP A 789 -40.48 -35.10 -7.45
N GLN A 790 -41.22 -36.06 -6.92
CA GLN A 790 -41.98 -35.87 -5.68
C GLN A 790 -41.06 -35.49 -4.51
N ALA A 791 -39.90 -36.13 -4.38
CA ALA A 791 -38.93 -35.81 -3.33
C ALA A 791 -38.42 -34.36 -3.44
N THR A 792 -38.12 -33.91 -4.66
CA THR A 792 -37.70 -32.52 -4.92
C THR A 792 -38.81 -31.54 -4.57
N ARG A 793 -40.06 -31.84 -4.95
CA ARG A 793 -41.22 -30.99 -4.67
C ARG A 793 -41.49 -30.83 -3.18
N GLN A 794 -41.30 -31.88 -2.37
CA GLN A 794 -41.42 -31.80 -0.92
C GLN A 794 -40.36 -30.87 -0.29
N GLN A 795 -39.14 -30.86 -0.84
CA GLN A 795 -38.06 -30.01 -0.35
C GLN A 795 -38.29 -28.52 -0.64
N ILE A 796 -39.00 -28.15 -1.72
CA ILE A 796 -39.27 -26.75 -2.08
C ILE A 796 -39.90 -25.97 -0.92
N ALA A 797 -40.86 -26.55 -0.20
CA ALA A 797 -41.53 -25.89 0.91
C ALA A 797 -40.56 -25.56 2.07
N LEU A 798 -39.68 -26.50 2.41
CA LEU A 798 -38.65 -26.32 3.45
C LEU A 798 -37.61 -25.28 3.01
N LEU A 799 -37.13 -25.38 1.76
CA LEU A 799 -36.13 -24.47 1.20
C LEU A 799 -36.65 -23.04 1.11
N LYS A 800 -37.92 -22.85 0.74
CA LYS A 800 -38.53 -21.52 0.65
C LYS A 800 -38.42 -20.78 1.99
N GLY A 801 -38.82 -21.43 3.09
CA GLY A 801 -38.72 -20.83 4.42
C GLY A 801 -37.28 -20.59 4.88
N ALA A 802 -36.41 -21.59 4.68
CA ALA A 802 -35.01 -21.51 5.10
C ALA A 802 -34.22 -20.42 4.35
N VAL A 803 -34.35 -20.38 3.02
CA VAL A 803 -33.68 -19.39 2.16
C VAL A 803 -34.21 -17.99 2.43
N GLN A 804 -35.54 -17.83 2.58
CA GLN A 804 -36.13 -16.54 2.93
C GLN A 804 -35.57 -16.01 4.25
N PHE A 805 -35.60 -16.83 5.30
CA PHE A 805 -35.11 -16.45 6.61
C PHE A 805 -33.62 -16.09 6.59
N THR A 806 -32.82 -16.87 5.85
CA THR A 806 -31.38 -16.61 5.69
C THR A 806 -31.13 -15.26 5.01
N LEU A 807 -31.81 -14.99 3.89
CA LEU A 807 -31.66 -13.74 3.15
C LEU A 807 -32.13 -12.52 3.96
N GLU A 808 -33.26 -12.63 4.67
CA GLU A 808 -33.77 -11.58 5.55
C GLU A 808 -32.79 -11.30 6.70
N SER A 809 -32.24 -12.34 7.34
CA SER A 809 -31.26 -12.20 8.41
C SER A 809 -29.98 -11.51 7.93
N GLN A 810 -29.47 -11.86 6.75
CA GLN A 810 -28.30 -11.23 6.15
C GLN A 810 -28.55 -9.76 5.77
N ALA A 811 -29.71 -9.46 5.20
CA ALA A 811 -30.11 -8.09 4.89
C ALA A 811 -30.28 -7.21 6.13
N GLN A 812 -30.70 -7.78 7.27
CA GLN A 812 -30.78 -7.08 8.55
C GLN A 812 -29.41 -6.84 9.19
N ARG A 813 -28.51 -7.83 9.14
CA ARG A 813 -27.14 -7.71 9.69
C ARG A 813 -26.30 -6.69 8.93
N ASN A 814 -26.46 -6.62 7.61
CA ASN A 814 -25.77 -5.68 6.77
C ASN A 814 -26.71 -5.05 5.75
N SER A 815 -27.18 -3.83 6.06
CA SER A 815 -28.07 -3.07 5.19
C SER A 815 -27.45 -2.65 3.84
N SER A 816 -26.14 -2.83 3.67
CA SER A 816 -25.43 -2.59 2.39
C SER A 816 -25.19 -3.87 1.57
N ASN A 817 -25.66 -5.04 2.02
CA ASN A 817 -25.46 -6.30 1.30
C ASN A 817 -26.37 -6.43 0.07
N PHE A 818 -25.91 -5.92 -1.07
CA PHE A 818 -26.60 -5.99 -2.35
C PHE A 818 -27.12 -7.40 -2.71
N TRP A 819 -26.31 -8.44 -2.54
CA TRP A 819 -26.66 -9.81 -2.93
C TRP A 819 -27.80 -10.41 -2.10
N ALA A 820 -27.90 -10.05 -0.83
CA ALA A 820 -29.04 -10.45 0.01
C ALA A 820 -30.35 -9.82 -0.49
N PHE A 821 -30.33 -8.53 -0.87
CA PHE A 821 -31.51 -7.85 -1.41
C PHE A 821 -31.92 -8.36 -2.79
N ILE A 822 -30.96 -8.65 -3.68
CA ILE A 822 -31.26 -9.31 -4.96
C ILE A 822 -31.83 -10.71 -4.72
N GLY A 823 -31.26 -11.49 -3.81
CA GLY A 823 -31.82 -12.81 -3.47
C GLY A 823 -33.27 -12.72 -3.00
N LEU A 824 -33.62 -11.70 -2.20
CA LEU A 824 -35.01 -11.44 -1.79
C LEU A 824 -35.90 -11.03 -2.98
N ALA A 825 -35.36 -10.26 -3.93
CA ALA A 825 -36.10 -9.87 -5.13
C ALA A 825 -36.33 -11.06 -6.08
N ASP A 826 -35.32 -11.88 -6.32
CA ASP A 826 -35.44 -13.13 -7.10
C ASP A 826 -36.43 -14.10 -6.44
N LEU A 827 -36.40 -14.19 -5.10
CA LEU A 827 -37.36 -14.96 -4.33
C LEU A 827 -38.78 -14.38 -4.48
N ALA A 828 -38.94 -13.06 -4.48
CA ALA A 828 -40.23 -12.42 -4.71
C ALA A 828 -40.81 -12.74 -6.09
N VAL A 829 -39.98 -12.83 -7.14
CA VAL A 829 -40.43 -13.30 -8.47
C VAL A 829 -41.03 -14.70 -8.37
N CYS A 830 -40.37 -15.57 -7.59
CA CYS A 830 -40.78 -16.96 -7.41
C CYS A 830 -42.05 -17.11 -6.57
N VAL A 831 -42.27 -16.25 -5.57
CA VAL A 831 -43.25 -16.54 -4.49
C VAL A 831 -44.27 -15.44 -4.19
N ALA A 832 -44.09 -14.22 -4.69
CA ALA A 832 -45.02 -13.12 -4.42
C ALA A 832 -46.39 -13.37 -5.07
N GLU A 833 -47.44 -12.87 -4.45
CA GLU A 833 -48.81 -12.94 -4.97
C GLU A 833 -49.13 -11.80 -5.94
N GLU A 834 -48.45 -10.65 -5.83
CA GLU A 834 -48.64 -9.48 -6.68
C GLU A 834 -47.35 -9.02 -7.36
N PRO A 835 -47.37 -8.67 -8.67
CA PRO A 835 -46.18 -8.16 -9.39
C PRO A 835 -45.57 -6.89 -8.76
N LYS A 836 -46.38 -6.06 -8.11
CA LYS A 836 -45.92 -4.85 -7.41
C LYS A 836 -44.91 -5.15 -6.29
N ALA A 837 -45.01 -6.31 -5.65
CA ALA A 837 -44.05 -6.72 -4.62
C ALA A 837 -42.66 -6.96 -5.22
N VAL A 838 -42.59 -7.55 -6.42
CA VAL A 838 -41.36 -7.75 -7.19
C VAL A 838 -40.71 -6.42 -7.54
N THR A 839 -41.50 -5.48 -8.07
CA THR A 839 -41.03 -4.12 -8.40
C THR A 839 -40.41 -3.43 -7.17
N ARG A 840 -41.08 -3.49 -6.01
CA ARG A 840 -40.56 -2.90 -4.77
C ARG A 840 -39.27 -3.56 -4.29
N ALA A 841 -39.18 -4.89 -4.38
CA ALA A 841 -37.99 -5.62 -3.97
C ALA A 841 -36.78 -5.28 -4.85
N TYR A 842 -36.93 -5.26 -6.18
CA TYR A 842 -35.87 -4.85 -7.09
C TYR A 842 -35.52 -3.37 -6.94
N GLN A 843 -36.47 -2.46 -6.78
CA GLN A 843 -36.17 -1.04 -6.51
C GLN A 843 -35.30 -0.89 -5.25
N LYS A 844 -35.62 -1.60 -4.17
CA LYS A 844 -34.84 -1.60 -2.94
C LYS A 844 -33.43 -2.17 -3.17
N ALA A 845 -33.29 -3.25 -3.93
CA ALA A 845 -31.97 -3.79 -4.26
C ALA A 845 -31.14 -2.83 -5.15
N LEU A 846 -31.79 -2.19 -6.13
CA LEU A 846 -31.16 -1.25 -7.07
C LEU A 846 -30.65 0.02 -6.38
N THR A 847 -31.30 0.50 -5.32
CA THR A 847 -30.74 1.62 -4.51
C THR A 847 -29.37 1.30 -3.90
N LEU A 848 -29.01 0.02 -3.78
CA LEU A 848 -27.74 -0.44 -3.22
C LEU A 848 -26.75 -0.92 -4.29
N ALA A 849 -27.16 -0.98 -5.57
CA ALA A 849 -26.35 -1.55 -6.65
C ALA A 849 -25.07 -0.74 -6.94
N GLY A 850 -25.10 0.58 -6.70
CA GLY A 850 -24.03 1.48 -7.15
C GLY A 850 -23.70 1.29 -8.64
N GLN A 851 -22.41 1.36 -9.00
CA GLN A 851 -21.92 1.07 -10.36
C GLN A 851 -21.60 -0.43 -10.59
N ASN A 852 -22.15 -1.37 -9.81
CA ASN A 852 -21.79 -2.79 -9.89
C ASN A 852 -22.45 -3.51 -11.09
N ARG A 853 -21.89 -3.27 -12.29
CA ARG A 853 -22.38 -3.81 -13.58
C ARG A 853 -22.41 -5.33 -13.64
N PHE A 854 -21.44 -6.00 -13.02
CA PHE A 854 -21.37 -7.46 -13.00
C PHE A 854 -22.60 -8.04 -12.32
N ALA A 855 -22.97 -7.45 -11.18
CA ALA A 855 -24.08 -7.94 -10.39
C ALA A 855 -25.43 -7.75 -11.11
N LEU A 856 -25.65 -6.57 -11.73
CA LEU A 856 -26.84 -6.30 -12.54
C LEU A 856 -26.97 -7.25 -13.74
N LYS A 857 -25.86 -7.53 -14.45
CA LYS A 857 -25.87 -8.48 -15.59
C LYS A 857 -26.14 -9.91 -15.15
N SER A 858 -25.62 -10.32 -14.00
CA SER A 858 -25.91 -11.66 -13.45
C SER A 858 -27.39 -11.82 -13.08
N THR A 859 -27.99 -10.79 -12.48
CA THR A 859 -29.44 -10.79 -12.16
C THR A 859 -30.29 -10.78 -13.43
N LEU A 860 -29.91 -9.98 -14.43
CA LEU A 860 -30.59 -9.95 -15.73
C LEU A 860 -30.62 -11.35 -16.37
N ALA A 861 -29.48 -12.03 -16.44
CA ALA A 861 -29.38 -13.38 -17.02
C ALA A 861 -30.29 -14.40 -16.31
N GLN A 862 -30.48 -14.25 -14.99
CA GLN A 862 -31.39 -15.11 -14.23
C GLN A 862 -32.87 -14.85 -14.57
N LEU A 863 -33.27 -13.60 -14.74
CA LEU A 863 -34.63 -13.28 -15.17
C LEU A 863 -34.89 -13.64 -16.64
N GLU A 864 -33.87 -13.51 -17.50
CA GLU A 864 -33.95 -13.98 -18.88
C GLU A 864 -34.14 -15.49 -18.96
N LEU A 865 -33.47 -16.25 -18.08
CA LEU A 865 -33.72 -17.69 -17.91
C LEU A 865 -35.19 -17.95 -17.56
N PHE A 866 -35.76 -17.25 -16.57
CA PHE A 866 -37.18 -17.42 -16.23
C PHE A 866 -38.12 -17.08 -17.38
N LYS A 867 -37.84 -15.97 -18.08
CA LYS A 867 -38.61 -15.54 -19.25
C LYS A 867 -38.56 -16.57 -20.36
N SER A 868 -37.39 -17.15 -20.63
CA SER A 868 -37.19 -18.13 -21.70
C SER A 868 -37.97 -19.43 -21.49
N LEU A 869 -38.35 -19.73 -20.24
CA LEU A 869 -39.16 -20.90 -19.89
C LEU A 869 -40.61 -20.53 -19.55
N ASN A 870 -41.04 -19.28 -19.81
CA ASN A 870 -42.37 -18.76 -19.48
C ASN A 870 -42.75 -18.94 -18.00
N PHE A 871 -41.77 -18.83 -17.12
CA PHE A 871 -41.98 -18.95 -15.67
C PHE A 871 -42.54 -17.65 -15.12
N ARG A 872 -43.82 -17.63 -14.71
CA ARG A 872 -44.50 -16.47 -14.10
C ARG A 872 -44.27 -15.14 -14.86
N PRO A 873 -44.70 -15.04 -16.13
CA PRO A 873 -44.28 -13.97 -17.05
C PRO A 873 -44.56 -12.55 -16.54
N GLU A 874 -45.69 -12.31 -15.86
CA GLU A 874 -46.03 -11.01 -15.30
C GLU A 874 -45.04 -10.54 -14.22
N PHE A 875 -44.59 -11.47 -13.36
CA PHE A 875 -43.66 -11.20 -12.25
C PHE A 875 -42.24 -10.99 -12.78
N VAL A 876 -41.83 -11.82 -13.75
CA VAL A 876 -40.52 -11.71 -14.40
C VAL A 876 -40.40 -10.39 -15.16
N ASN A 877 -41.42 -10.01 -15.93
CA ASN A 877 -41.42 -8.75 -16.68
C ASN A 877 -41.34 -7.52 -15.75
N ALA A 878 -41.96 -7.58 -14.56
CA ALA A 878 -41.89 -6.51 -13.57
C ALA A 878 -40.44 -6.26 -13.06
N GLY A 879 -39.63 -7.31 -12.92
CA GLY A 879 -38.20 -7.19 -12.58
C GLY A 879 -37.32 -6.81 -13.78
N LEU A 880 -37.55 -7.43 -14.94
CA LEU A 880 -36.78 -7.20 -16.17
C LEU A 880 -36.82 -5.74 -16.62
N THR A 881 -38.01 -5.12 -16.57
CA THR A 881 -38.19 -3.74 -17.03
C THR A 881 -37.29 -2.77 -16.24
N LEU A 882 -37.28 -2.90 -14.91
CA LEU A 882 -36.44 -2.07 -14.02
C LEU A 882 -34.94 -2.30 -14.26
N LEU A 883 -34.51 -3.56 -14.37
CA LEU A 883 -33.09 -3.88 -14.57
C LEU A 883 -32.58 -3.41 -15.93
N GLN A 884 -33.37 -3.57 -16.99
CA GLN A 884 -33.01 -3.11 -18.33
C GLN A 884 -32.92 -1.59 -18.41
N GLU A 885 -33.85 -0.86 -17.77
CA GLU A 885 -33.78 0.60 -17.67
C GLU A 885 -32.51 1.06 -16.94
N GLU A 886 -32.16 0.41 -15.82
CA GLU A 886 -30.99 0.80 -15.02
C GLU A 886 -29.67 0.46 -15.72
N ILE A 887 -29.58 -0.70 -16.38
CA ILE A 887 -28.42 -1.05 -17.20
C ILE A 887 -28.28 -0.06 -18.37
N LYS A 888 -29.39 0.31 -19.02
CA LYS A 888 -29.36 1.29 -20.12
C LYS A 888 -28.89 2.67 -19.67
N LYS A 889 -29.25 3.12 -18.46
CA LYS A 889 -28.70 4.36 -17.88
C LYS A 889 -27.19 4.26 -17.67
N LEU A 890 -26.72 3.15 -17.07
CA LEU A 890 -25.30 2.91 -16.82
C LEU A 890 -24.47 2.77 -18.10
N GLU A 891 -25.07 2.27 -19.19
CA GLU A 891 -24.44 2.17 -20.51
C GLU A 891 -24.46 3.51 -21.26
N ALA A 892 -25.47 4.36 -21.03
CA ALA A 892 -25.56 5.70 -21.62
C ALA A 892 -24.56 6.70 -21.00
N GLU A 893 -24.26 6.57 -19.70
CA GLU A 893 -23.20 7.33 -19.02
C GLU A 893 -21.79 6.95 -19.51
N ASP A 894 -21.65 5.82 -20.20
CA ASP A 894 -20.39 5.22 -20.64
C ASP A 894 -20.08 5.45 -22.13
N HIS A 895 -20.86 6.29 -22.82
CA HIS A 895 -20.67 6.62 -24.25
C HIS A 895 -19.39 7.42 -24.59
N ALA A 896 -18.33 7.25 -23.79
CA ALA A 896 -16.94 7.53 -24.16
C ALA A 896 -16.09 6.25 -24.40
N ALA A 897 -16.70 5.05 -24.43
CA ALA A 897 -15.99 3.77 -24.64
C ALA A 897 -16.29 3.10 -26.00
N GLU A 898 -15.78 3.70 -27.08
CA GLU A 898 -15.76 3.16 -28.46
C GLU A 898 -14.77 1.99 -28.71
N ASP A 899 -14.35 1.24 -27.69
CA ASP A 899 -13.12 0.42 -27.76
C ASP A 899 -13.32 -1.07 -28.12
N LYS A 900 -14.54 -1.51 -28.46
CA LYS A 900 -14.82 -2.95 -28.64
C LYS A 900 -14.43 -3.55 -29.99
N ASN A 901 -13.97 -2.77 -30.98
CA ASN A 901 -13.68 -3.29 -32.33
C ASN A 901 -12.30 -2.89 -32.92
N ARG A 902 -11.36 -2.43 -32.08
CA ARG A 902 -10.06 -1.90 -32.54
C ARG A 902 -8.99 -2.99 -32.58
N ASN A 903 -8.16 -3.00 -33.63
CA ASN A 903 -6.92 -3.78 -33.65
C ASN A 903 -5.84 -3.05 -32.86
N ILE A 904 -4.96 -3.82 -32.21
CA ILE A 904 -3.83 -3.28 -31.45
C ILE A 904 -2.55 -3.62 -32.21
N PHE A 905 -1.86 -2.59 -32.68
CA PHE A 905 -0.59 -2.73 -33.36
C PHE A 905 0.55 -2.61 -32.35
N LEU A 906 1.32 -3.69 -32.20
CA LEU A 906 2.54 -3.71 -31.40
C LEU A 906 3.73 -3.62 -32.35
N PHE A 907 4.75 -2.85 -32.00
CA PHE A 907 5.96 -2.73 -32.82
C PHE A 907 7.22 -2.88 -31.98
N SER A 908 8.26 -3.47 -32.56
CA SER A 908 9.62 -3.41 -32.03
C SER A 908 10.59 -3.42 -33.20
N GLY A 909 11.56 -2.51 -33.22
CA GLY A 909 12.48 -2.37 -34.33
C GLY A 909 13.91 -2.08 -33.92
N HIS A 910 14.85 -2.37 -34.82
CA HIS A 910 16.24 -1.96 -34.67
C HIS A 910 16.37 -0.44 -34.65
N MET A 911 17.28 0.04 -33.80
CA MET A 911 17.76 1.41 -33.87
C MET A 911 18.67 1.61 -35.08
N ILE A 912 18.80 2.86 -35.54
CA ILE A 912 19.88 3.20 -36.48
C ILE A 912 21.23 2.81 -35.84
N ASP A 913 22.09 2.17 -36.63
CA ASP A 913 23.38 1.73 -36.13
C ASP A 913 24.22 2.92 -35.64
N ARG A 914 24.82 2.79 -34.45
CA ARG A 914 25.87 3.71 -33.98
C ARG A 914 27.06 3.67 -34.94
N ALA A 915 27.75 4.80 -35.08
CA ALA A 915 28.87 4.96 -36.02
C ALA A 915 30.04 3.98 -35.76
N ASP A 916 30.17 3.47 -34.54
CA ASP A 916 31.22 2.55 -34.06
C ASP A 916 30.83 1.06 -34.15
N ARG A 917 29.66 0.73 -34.68
CA ARG A 917 29.19 -0.66 -34.78
C ARG A 917 29.94 -1.42 -35.87
N HIS A 918 30.57 -2.53 -35.48
CA HIS A 918 31.43 -3.32 -36.37
C HIS A 918 30.63 -4.16 -37.38
N GLU A 919 29.50 -4.71 -36.96
CA GLU A 919 28.55 -5.42 -37.83
C GLU A 919 27.27 -4.59 -38.01
N PRO A 920 27.08 -3.96 -39.19
CA PRO A 920 25.91 -3.12 -39.41
C PRO A 920 24.64 -3.98 -39.58
N ARG A 921 23.56 -3.59 -38.90
CA ARG A 921 22.26 -4.29 -38.88
C ARG A 921 21.13 -3.42 -39.43
N PHE A 922 21.18 -2.11 -39.14
CA PHE A 922 20.28 -1.11 -39.69
C PHE A 922 20.99 0.25 -39.91
N PRO A 923 21.79 0.38 -40.99
CA PRO A 923 22.47 1.63 -41.34
C PRO A 923 21.50 2.74 -41.77
N ALA A 924 21.89 4.00 -41.57
CA ALA A 924 21.08 5.18 -41.91
C ALA A 924 20.55 5.19 -43.37
N GLY A 925 21.31 4.66 -44.33
CA GLY A 925 20.88 4.60 -45.73
C GLY A 925 19.68 3.67 -46.01
N MET A 926 19.25 2.87 -45.03
CA MET A 926 18.04 2.04 -45.14
C MET A 926 16.77 2.73 -44.68
N GLU A 927 16.84 3.92 -44.08
CA GLU A 927 15.71 4.60 -43.46
C GLU A 927 14.49 4.69 -44.40
N LYS A 928 14.72 5.10 -45.66
CA LYS A 928 13.66 5.26 -46.65
C LYS A 928 12.96 3.93 -46.96
N GLU A 929 13.74 2.88 -47.18
CA GLU A 929 13.20 1.55 -47.48
C GLU A 929 12.47 0.95 -46.27
N ALA A 930 12.98 1.17 -45.05
CA ALA A 930 12.31 0.76 -43.81
C ALA A 930 10.93 1.42 -43.68
N ARG A 931 10.84 2.73 -43.93
CA ARG A 931 9.58 3.49 -43.91
C ARG A 931 8.55 2.89 -44.88
N GLU A 932 8.97 2.63 -46.12
CA GLU A 932 8.10 2.06 -47.16
C GLU A 932 7.60 0.65 -46.80
N ARG A 933 8.46 -0.19 -46.24
CA ARG A 933 8.10 -1.55 -45.80
C ARG A 933 7.17 -1.54 -44.58
N ILE A 934 7.37 -0.63 -43.64
CA ILE A 934 6.47 -0.43 -42.49
C ILE A 934 5.09 0.04 -42.98
N GLU A 935 5.03 1.03 -43.88
CA GLU A 935 3.75 1.49 -44.45
C GLU A 935 3.03 0.36 -45.19
N LYS A 936 3.77 -0.48 -45.93
CA LYS A 936 3.22 -1.65 -46.63
C LYS A 936 2.67 -2.69 -45.65
N ALA A 937 3.36 -2.93 -44.53
CA ALA A 937 2.89 -3.86 -43.49
C ALA A 937 1.60 -3.37 -42.83
N LEU A 938 1.53 -2.08 -42.47
CA LEU A 938 0.31 -1.47 -41.94
C LEU A 938 -0.86 -1.55 -42.93
N ASN A 939 -0.61 -1.29 -44.22
CA ASN A 939 -1.63 -1.42 -45.26
C ASN A 939 -2.11 -2.87 -45.45
N LYS A 940 -1.19 -3.85 -45.43
CA LYS A 940 -1.51 -5.29 -45.52
C LYS A 940 -2.43 -5.73 -44.38
N MET A 941 -2.29 -5.12 -43.21
CA MET A 941 -3.09 -5.40 -42.02
C MET A 941 -4.34 -4.51 -41.89
N ASN A 942 -4.63 -3.67 -42.89
CA ASN A 942 -5.76 -2.74 -42.91
C ASN A 942 -5.82 -1.77 -41.71
N ALA A 943 -4.66 -1.27 -41.26
CA ALA A 943 -4.60 -0.31 -40.16
C ALA A 943 -5.32 1.02 -40.49
N ASP A 944 -6.25 1.46 -39.64
CA ASP A 944 -7.02 2.70 -39.82
C ASP A 944 -7.08 3.58 -38.56
N ALA A 945 -7.81 4.71 -38.64
CA ALA A 945 -7.91 5.69 -37.55
C ALA A 945 -8.65 5.18 -36.30
N ASN A 946 -9.39 4.08 -36.39
CA ASN A 946 -10.02 3.44 -35.25
C ASN A 946 -9.03 2.56 -34.49
N ASP A 947 -7.92 2.14 -35.09
CA ASP A 947 -6.93 1.28 -34.44
C ASP A 947 -5.99 2.04 -33.50
N MET A 948 -5.29 1.30 -32.64
CA MET A 948 -4.33 1.84 -31.68
C MET A 948 -2.98 1.15 -31.81
N ALA A 949 -1.89 1.90 -31.64
CA ALA A 949 -0.53 1.37 -31.57
C ALA A 949 0.01 1.46 -30.13
N ILE A 950 0.66 0.40 -29.65
CA ILE A 950 1.43 0.37 -28.40
C ILE A 950 2.87 0.05 -28.76
N ILE A 951 3.83 0.82 -28.27
CA ILE A 951 5.24 0.64 -28.62
C ILE A 951 6.17 0.75 -27.40
N PRO A 952 7.10 -0.20 -27.16
CA PRO A 952 8.04 -0.19 -26.05
C PRO A 952 9.25 0.73 -26.30
N GLY A 953 9.02 1.90 -26.90
CA GLY A 953 10.07 2.87 -27.19
C GLY A 953 9.68 3.88 -28.26
N ALA A 954 10.50 4.93 -28.38
CA ALA A 954 10.49 5.84 -29.52
C ALA A 954 11.94 6.12 -29.95
N ALA A 955 12.74 5.05 -30.09
CA ALA A 955 14.15 5.16 -30.43
C ALA A 955 14.38 5.58 -31.90
N CYS A 956 15.56 6.13 -32.18
CA CYS A 956 15.94 6.49 -33.54
C CYS A 956 15.94 5.25 -34.46
N GLY A 957 15.33 5.33 -35.63
CA GLY A 957 15.16 4.19 -36.53
C GLY A 957 13.73 3.64 -36.53
N GLY A 958 13.59 2.33 -36.31
CA GLY A 958 12.34 1.61 -36.53
C GLY A 958 11.15 2.18 -35.77
N ASP A 959 11.34 2.52 -34.49
CA ASP A 959 10.25 2.95 -33.61
C ASP A 959 9.64 4.28 -34.07
N ILE A 960 10.46 5.30 -34.27
CA ILE A 960 10.01 6.62 -34.77
C ILE A 960 9.36 6.49 -36.15
N LEU A 961 9.94 5.69 -37.05
CA LEU A 961 9.38 5.47 -38.40
C LEU A 961 8.00 4.82 -38.34
N PHE A 962 7.81 3.87 -37.42
CA PHE A 962 6.52 3.23 -37.21
C PHE A 962 5.49 4.19 -36.62
N ILE A 963 5.85 4.95 -35.59
CA ILE A 963 4.97 5.94 -34.98
C ILE A 963 4.50 6.96 -36.02
N GLU A 964 5.40 7.50 -36.84
CA GLU A 964 5.03 8.43 -37.92
C GLU A 964 4.06 7.81 -38.92
N ALA A 965 4.26 6.54 -39.30
CA ALA A 965 3.37 5.83 -40.20
C ALA A 965 1.97 5.64 -39.59
N CYS A 966 1.88 5.40 -38.27
CA CYS A 966 0.60 5.36 -37.54
C CYS A 966 -0.07 6.74 -37.48
N LEU A 967 0.68 7.80 -37.16
CA LEU A 967 0.16 9.16 -37.08
C LEU A 967 -0.36 9.68 -38.42
N LYS A 968 0.29 9.31 -39.54
CA LYS A 968 -0.19 9.59 -40.90
C LYS A 968 -1.56 8.97 -41.20
N ARG A 969 -1.95 7.92 -40.46
CA ARG A 969 -3.26 7.25 -40.53
C ARG A 969 -4.24 7.75 -39.46
N ASN A 970 -3.87 8.80 -38.71
CA ASN A 970 -4.64 9.33 -37.59
C ASN A 970 -4.90 8.30 -36.48
N MET A 971 -4.01 7.32 -36.32
CA MET A 971 -4.08 6.33 -35.25
C MET A 971 -3.71 6.95 -33.90
N ARG A 972 -4.26 6.39 -32.82
CA ARG A 972 -3.81 6.66 -31.45
C ARG A 972 -2.55 5.85 -31.16
N VAL A 973 -1.55 6.47 -30.53
CA VAL A 973 -0.26 5.83 -30.25
C VAL A 973 0.08 6.00 -28.77
N GLU A 974 0.32 4.88 -28.09
CA GLU A 974 0.84 4.84 -26.73
C GLU A 974 2.30 4.40 -26.75
N VAL A 975 3.18 5.28 -26.29
CA VAL A 975 4.63 5.06 -26.22
C VAL A 975 5.00 4.77 -24.77
N LEU A 976 5.58 3.60 -24.54
CA LEU A 976 6.08 3.17 -23.23
C LEU A 976 7.60 3.34 -23.22
N LEU A 977 8.13 4.17 -22.33
CA LEU A 977 9.56 4.45 -22.22
C LEU A 977 10.17 3.76 -20.98
N PRO A 978 11.36 3.12 -21.12
CA PRO A 978 12.03 2.42 -20.02
C PRO A 978 12.63 3.35 -18.96
N PHE A 979 12.92 4.60 -19.32
CA PHE A 979 13.60 5.60 -18.47
C PHE A 979 12.91 6.96 -18.58
N THR A 980 13.43 7.94 -17.86
CA THR A 980 13.06 9.35 -18.05
C THR A 980 13.30 9.80 -19.48
N GLU A 981 12.58 10.83 -19.93
CA GLU A 981 12.72 11.37 -21.29
C GLU A 981 14.18 11.76 -21.61
N ALA A 982 14.86 12.42 -20.66
CA ALA A 982 16.23 12.90 -20.86
C ALA A 982 17.23 11.75 -21.08
N ASP A 983 17.14 10.72 -20.24
CA ASP A 983 17.99 9.53 -20.36
C ASP A 983 17.69 8.76 -21.65
N PHE A 984 16.40 8.63 -22.00
CA PHE A 984 16.00 7.93 -23.21
C PHE A 984 16.50 8.63 -24.49
N ILE A 985 16.35 9.96 -24.56
CA ILE A 985 16.86 10.74 -25.70
C ILE A 985 18.38 10.54 -25.83
N LYS A 986 19.12 10.65 -24.73
CA LYS A 986 20.58 10.51 -24.72
C LYS A 986 21.03 9.13 -25.21
N GLU A 987 20.43 8.07 -24.69
CA GLU A 987 20.90 6.70 -24.96
C GLU A 987 20.37 6.13 -26.28
N SER A 988 19.16 6.54 -26.70
CA SER A 988 18.38 5.87 -27.75
C SER A 988 17.99 6.76 -28.94
N VAL A 989 18.23 8.07 -28.90
CA VAL A 989 17.82 9.00 -29.98
C VAL A 989 18.95 9.89 -30.48
N SER A 990 19.61 10.65 -29.60
CA SER A 990 20.48 11.76 -29.99
C SER A 990 21.75 11.35 -30.73
N PHE A 991 22.27 10.13 -30.49
CA PHE A 991 23.48 9.64 -31.16
C PHE A 991 23.31 9.50 -32.68
N ALA A 992 22.08 9.41 -33.19
CA ALA A 992 21.79 9.29 -34.62
C ALA A 992 21.69 10.65 -35.34
N GLY A 993 21.79 11.77 -34.60
CA GLY A 993 21.79 13.13 -35.14
C GLY A 993 20.57 13.98 -34.74
N ASP A 994 20.69 15.30 -34.88
CA ASP A 994 19.71 16.28 -34.42
C ASP A 994 18.33 16.14 -35.08
N GLU A 995 18.27 15.62 -36.31
CA GLU A 995 17.01 15.35 -37.02
C GLU A 995 16.15 14.32 -36.27
N TRP A 996 16.77 13.29 -35.67
CA TRP A 996 16.03 12.27 -34.90
C TRP A 996 15.48 12.83 -33.59
N VAL A 997 16.22 13.74 -32.94
CA VAL A 997 15.75 14.46 -31.75
C VAL A 997 14.54 15.34 -32.09
N THR A 998 14.58 16.03 -33.23
CA THR A 998 13.46 16.86 -33.70
C THR A 998 12.20 16.03 -33.97
N ARG A 999 12.37 14.85 -34.58
CA ARG A 999 11.27 13.91 -34.83
C ARG A 999 10.69 13.37 -33.53
N PHE A 1000 11.53 13.01 -32.56
CA PHE A 1000 11.08 12.58 -31.23
C PHE A 1000 10.20 13.65 -30.56
N TYR A 1001 10.62 14.92 -30.54
CA TYR A 1001 9.81 16.00 -29.97
C TYR A 1001 8.52 16.27 -30.76
N THR A 1002 8.53 16.06 -32.07
CA THR A 1002 7.34 16.17 -32.90
C THR A 1002 6.31 15.10 -32.52
N ILE A 1003 6.76 13.86 -32.31
CA ILE A 1003 5.92 12.76 -31.83
C ILE A 1003 5.40 13.05 -30.41
N ARG A 1004 6.29 13.44 -29.49
CA ARG A 1004 5.96 13.73 -28.09
C ARG A 1004 4.84 14.76 -27.94
N ASN A 1005 4.82 15.78 -28.80
CA ASN A 1005 3.84 16.87 -28.74
C ASN A 1005 2.59 16.62 -29.60
N HIS A 1006 2.49 15.47 -30.26
CA HIS A 1006 1.36 15.16 -31.13
C HIS A 1006 0.11 14.78 -30.31
N PRO A 1007 -1.09 15.30 -30.62
CA PRO A 1007 -2.30 15.09 -29.80
C PRO A 1007 -2.77 13.63 -29.69
N ASN A 1008 -2.45 12.80 -30.70
CA ASN A 1008 -2.77 11.36 -30.69
C ASN A 1008 -1.70 10.49 -29.99
N VAL A 1009 -0.65 11.09 -29.42
CA VAL A 1009 0.44 10.36 -28.76
C VAL A 1009 0.33 10.54 -27.25
N SER A 1010 0.35 9.43 -26.52
CA SER A 1010 0.55 9.42 -25.06
C SER A 1010 1.89 8.76 -24.74
N ILE A 1011 2.65 9.34 -23.80
CA ILE A 1011 3.92 8.79 -23.34
C ILE A 1011 3.78 8.38 -21.88
N GLN A 1012 4.22 7.17 -21.56
CA GLN A 1012 4.23 6.61 -20.21
C GLN A 1012 5.64 6.17 -19.84
N TYR A 1013 6.03 6.41 -18.58
CA TYR A 1013 7.35 6.05 -18.08
C TYR A 1013 7.27 4.83 -17.18
N GLN A 1014 8.14 3.86 -17.43
CA GLN A 1014 8.20 2.60 -16.70
C GLN A 1014 8.44 2.82 -15.19
N VAL A 1015 9.33 3.77 -14.85
CA VAL A 1015 9.69 4.09 -13.46
C VAL A 1015 8.48 4.64 -12.68
N ASP A 1016 7.67 5.48 -13.30
CA ASP A 1016 6.47 6.06 -12.68
C ASP A 1016 5.34 5.02 -12.54
N ARG A 1017 5.24 4.12 -13.53
CA ARG A 1017 4.13 3.16 -13.64
C ARG A 1017 4.34 1.90 -12.80
N LEU A 1018 5.57 1.38 -12.80
CA LEU A 1018 5.92 0.08 -12.20
C LEU A 1018 6.92 0.21 -11.05
N GLY A 1019 7.53 1.38 -10.86
CA GLY A 1019 8.56 1.62 -9.86
C GLY A 1019 9.97 1.22 -10.33
N PRO A 1020 10.94 1.16 -9.40
CA PRO A 1020 12.34 0.92 -9.73
C PRO A 1020 12.54 -0.42 -10.44
N LEU A 1021 13.55 -0.47 -11.30
CA LEU A 1021 13.94 -1.68 -12.02
C LEU A 1021 14.36 -2.78 -11.03
N PRO A 1022 13.80 -4.02 -11.13
CA PRO A 1022 14.27 -5.15 -10.35
C PRO A 1022 15.77 -5.40 -10.54
N LEU A 1023 16.45 -5.81 -9.46
CA LEU A 1023 17.91 -5.97 -9.48
C LEU A 1023 18.32 -7.11 -10.43
N GLY A 1024 19.00 -6.78 -11.52
CA GLY A 1024 19.46 -7.75 -12.53
C GLY A 1024 18.57 -7.83 -13.79
N ASP A 1025 17.40 -7.19 -13.79
CA ASP A 1025 16.56 -7.09 -14.98
C ASP A 1025 17.12 -6.07 -15.98
N ASN A 1026 16.89 -6.32 -17.28
CA ASN A 1026 17.17 -5.34 -18.31
C ASN A 1026 15.97 -4.39 -18.51
N PRO A 1027 16.17 -3.06 -18.47
CA PRO A 1027 15.08 -2.09 -18.55
C PRO A 1027 14.33 -2.14 -19.89
N TYR A 1028 15.00 -2.45 -21.00
CA TYR A 1028 14.37 -2.61 -22.32
C TYR A 1028 13.57 -3.90 -22.42
N GLU A 1029 14.09 -5.00 -21.87
CA GLU A 1029 13.37 -6.29 -21.81
C GLU A 1029 12.10 -6.18 -20.95
N ARG A 1030 12.21 -5.53 -19.79
CA ARG A 1030 11.06 -5.20 -18.94
C ARG A 1030 10.03 -4.34 -19.70
N ASN A 1031 10.49 -3.37 -20.49
CA ASN A 1031 9.63 -2.52 -21.29
C ASN A 1031 8.91 -3.28 -22.42
N ASN A 1032 9.59 -4.23 -23.06
CA ASN A 1032 9.01 -5.11 -24.07
C ASN A 1032 7.89 -5.97 -23.46
N ARG A 1033 8.14 -6.61 -22.31
CA ARG A 1033 7.09 -7.35 -21.57
C ARG A 1033 5.93 -6.45 -21.19
N TRP A 1034 6.20 -5.23 -20.73
CA TRP A 1034 5.17 -4.25 -20.37
C TRP A 1034 4.26 -3.90 -21.55
N ALA A 1035 4.83 -3.61 -22.72
CA ALA A 1035 4.06 -3.32 -23.94
C ALA A 1035 3.23 -4.52 -24.40
N LEU A 1036 3.77 -5.74 -24.31
CA LEU A 1036 3.03 -6.95 -24.63
C LEU A 1036 1.83 -7.13 -23.69
N TYR A 1037 2.03 -7.00 -22.38
CA TYR A 1037 0.95 -7.15 -21.40
C TYR A 1037 -0.10 -6.04 -21.51
N ALA A 1038 0.31 -4.82 -21.81
CA ALA A 1038 -0.61 -3.73 -22.15
C ALA A 1038 -1.45 -4.05 -23.39
N ALA A 1039 -0.88 -4.74 -24.40
CA ALA A 1039 -1.62 -5.16 -25.58
C ALA A 1039 -2.55 -6.36 -25.32
N LEU A 1040 -2.13 -7.35 -24.49
CA LEU A 1040 -2.91 -8.56 -24.19
C LEU A 1040 -4.27 -8.28 -23.53
N ILE A 1041 -4.42 -7.12 -22.87
CA ILE A 1041 -5.71 -6.73 -22.31
C ILE A 1041 -6.78 -6.56 -23.39
N TYR A 1042 -6.44 -6.37 -24.66
CA TYR A 1042 -7.42 -6.20 -25.74
C TYR A 1042 -7.83 -7.52 -26.40
N GLY A 1043 -7.15 -8.63 -26.07
CA GLY A 1043 -7.37 -9.95 -26.67
C GLY A 1043 -6.28 -10.27 -27.70
N ILE A 1044 -5.73 -11.49 -27.63
CA ILE A 1044 -4.60 -11.92 -28.47
C ILE A 1044 -4.95 -11.99 -29.96
N ASP A 1045 -6.21 -12.27 -30.28
CA ASP A 1045 -6.80 -12.29 -31.62
C ASP A 1045 -6.73 -10.92 -32.32
N ARG A 1046 -6.62 -9.84 -31.55
CA ARG A 1046 -6.59 -8.46 -32.03
C ARG A 1046 -5.20 -7.86 -32.14
N ILE A 1047 -4.20 -8.56 -31.61
CA ILE A 1047 -2.81 -8.08 -31.64
C ILE A 1047 -2.22 -8.31 -33.04
N ARG A 1048 -1.59 -7.25 -33.56
CA ARG A 1048 -0.85 -7.22 -34.81
C ARG A 1048 0.57 -6.77 -34.50
N PHE A 1049 1.52 -7.70 -34.44
CA PHE A 1049 2.90 -7.38 -34.13
C PHE A 1049 3.74 -7.21 -35.39
N ILE A 1050 4.41 -6.07 -35.54
CA ILE A 1050 5.34 -5.79 -36.64
C ILE A 1050 6.74 -5.66 -36.07
N ALA A 1051 7.66 -6.50 -36.53
CA ALA A 1051 9.05 -6.50 -36.08
C ALA A 1051 9.99 -6.07 -37.21
N LEU A 1052 10.77 -5.00 -36.99
CA LEU A 1052 11.87 -4.61 -37.88
C LEU A 1052 13.19 -5.18 -37.33
N TRP A 1053 13.60 -6.35 -37.84
CA TRP A 1053 14.65 -7.16 -37.22
C TRP A 1053 15.43 -7.94 -38.28
N ASP A 1054 16.73 -8.17 -38.09
CA ASP A 1054 17.65 -8.83 -39.03
C ASP A 1054 17.61 -10.38 -38.96
N GLY A 1055 16.75 -10.96 -38.13
CA GLY A 1055 16.61 -12.42 -38.01
C GLY A 1055 17.71 -13.10 -37.18
N LYS A 1056 18.65 -12.34 -36.61
CA LYS A 1056 19.75 -12.85 -35.78
C LYS A 1056 19.48 -12.63 -34.29
N GLY A 1057 19.82 -13.62 -33.46
CA GLY A 1057 19.71 -13.52 -32.00
C GLY A 1057 20.56 -12.38 -31.44
N GLY A 1058 20.03 -11.63 -30.47
CA GLY A 1058 20.77 -10.57 -29.77
C GLY A 1058 21.73 -11.11 -28.71
N ASP A 1059 22.62 -10.26 -28.22
CA ASP A 1059 23.65 -10.58 -27.21
C ASP A 1059 23.11 -10.75 -25.77
N GLY A 1060 21.77 -10.83 -25.60
CA GLY A 1060 21.09 -11.00 -24.32
C GLY A 1060 19.61 -11.41 -24.45
N PRO A 1061 18.96 -11.85 -23.35
CA PRO A 1061 17.53 -12.16 -23.34
C PRO A 1061 16.67 -10.90 -23.60
N GLY A 1062 15.48 -11.07 -24.20
CA GLY A 1062 14.49 -9.98 -24.29
C GLY A 1062 14.48 -9.07 -25.54
N GLY A 1063 15.29 -9.36 -26.58
CA GLY A 1063 15.31 -8.57 -27.83
C GLY A 1063 14.07 -8.73 -28.74
N THR A 1064 14.01 -7.99 -29.85
CA THR A 1064 12.90 -8.01 -30.83
C THR A 1064 12.52 -9.41 -31.32
N GLY A 1065 13.50 -10.32 -31.45
CA GLY A 1065 13.27 -11.73 -31.79
C GLY A 1065 12.49 -12.51 -30.71
N HIS A 1066 12.82 -12.31 -29.43
CA HIS A 1066 12.12 -12.94 -28.31
C HIS A 1066 10.66 -12.47 -28.23
N MET A 1067 10.40 -11.17 -28.43
CA MET A 1067 9.04 -10.63 -28.50
C MET A 1067 8.24 -11.23 -29.66
N MET A 1068 8.89 -11.46 -30.82
CA MET A 1068 8.26 -12.12 -31.97
C MET A 1068 7.85 -13.55 -31.67
N GLU A 1069 8.72 -14.32 -31.03
CA GLU A 1069 8.42 -15.71 -30.62
C GLU A 1069 7.30 -15.75 -29.60
N GLU A 1070 7.31 -14.84 -28.62
CA GLU A 1070 6.31 -14.77 -27.56
C GLU A 1070 4.91 -14.44 -28.11
N VAL A 1071 4.78 -13.44 -28.98
CA VAL A 1071 3.50 -13.10 -29.62
C VAL A 1071 2.99 -14.28 -30.48
N ARG A 1072 3.88 -14.96 -31.21
CA ARG A 1072 3.50 -16.16 -31.99
C ARG A 1072 3.03 -17.31 -31.10
N ARG A 1073 3.74 -17.55 -29.99
CA ARG A 1073 3.39 -18.60 -29.02
C ARG A 1073 2.00 -18.40 -28.44
N LEU A 1074 1.63 -17.14 -28.17
CA LEU A 1074 0.31 -16.78 -27.67
C LEU A 1074 -0.78 -16.83 -28.76
N GLY A 1075 -0.42 -16.90 -30.04
CA GLY A 1075 -1.35 -16.97 -31.17
C GLY A 1075 -1.64 -15.64 -31.85
N GLY A 1076 -0.84 -14.60 -31.58
CA GLY A 1076 -0.97 -13.29 -32.23
C GLY A 1076 -0.47 -13.29 -33.67
N ILE A 1077 -0.96 -12.36 -34.48
CA ILE A 1077 -0.53 -12.20 -35.88
C ILE A 1077 0.77 -11.39 -35.91
N THR A 1078 1.79 -11.91 -36.60
CA THR A 1078 3.13 -11.28 -36.67
C THR A 1078 3.58 -11.04 -38.11
N GLU A 1079 4.22 -9.90 -38.36
CA GLU A 1079 4.92 -9.58 -39.61
C GLU A 1079 6.39 -9.29 -39.32
N HIS A 1080 7.28 -9.97 -40.05
CA HIS A 1080 8.72 -9.79 -39.93
C HIS A 1080 9.25 -8.97 -41.10
N LEU A 1081 9.74 -7.76 -40.81
CA LEU A 1081 10.46 -6.91 -41.75
C LEU A 1081 11.97 -7.17 -41.59
N ASP A 1082 12.46 -8.11 -42.40
CA ASP A 1082 13.84 -8.58 -42.37
C ASP A 1082 14.80 -7.57 -43.02
N THR A 1083 15.62 -6.89 -42.19
CA THR A 1083 16.56 -5.85 -42.67
C THR A 1083 17.66 -6.41 -43.57
N THR A 1084 17.96 -7.71 -43.49
CA THR A 1084 18.97 -8.34 -44.37
C THR A 1084 18.48 -8.46 -45.82
N LYS A 1085 17.17 -8.41 -46.03
CA LYS A 1085 16.52 -8.51 -47.35
C LYS A 1085 16.25 -7.15 -47.99
N PHE A 1086 16.87 -6.09 -47.48
CA PHE A 1086 16.70 -4.73 -48.00
C PHE A 1086 17.55 -4.54 -49.26
N ASP A 1087 16.99 -3.82 -50.24
CA ASP A 1087 17.65 -3.51 -51.51
C ASP A 1087 18.94 -2.70 -51.31
N TYR A 1088 19.04 -1.98 -50.18
CA TYR A 1088 20.28 -1.37 -49.70
C TYR A 1088 21.50 -2.32 -49.76
N TRP A 1089 21.33 -3.57 -49.32
CA TRP A 1089 22.43 -4.55 -49.33
C TRP A 1089 22.76 -5.02 -50.75
N GLN A 1090 21.77 -5.08 -51.64
CA GLN A 1090 21.95 -5.42 -53.04
C GLN A 1090 22.63 -4.27 -53.82
N ALA A 1091 22.37 -3.02 -53.44
CA ALA A 1091 22.96 -1.83 -54.04
C ALA A 1091 24.46 -1.69 -53.71
N LYS A 1092 24.90 -2.00 -52.48
CA LYS A 1092 26.34 -2.04 -52.14
C LYS A 1092 27.13 -3.07 -52.96
N GLY A 1093 26.51 -4.21 -53.30
CA GLY A 1093 27.09 -5.19 -54.23
C GLY A 1093 27.18 -4.70 -55.69
N LYS A 1094 26.25 -3.84 -56.12
CA LYS A 1094 26.32 -3.19 -57.44
C LYS A 1094 27.36 -2.06 -57.48
N VAL A 1095 27.51 -1.30 -56.40
CA VAL A 1095 28.55 -0.25 -56.29
C VAL A 1095 29.94 -0.87 -56.22
N GLY A 1096 30.11 -2.00 -55.52
CA GLY A 1096 31.34 -2.80 -55.57
C GLY A 1096 31.67 -3.26 -56.99
N LYS A 1097 30.70 -3.84 -57.72
CA LYS A 1097 30.87 -4.21 -59.13
C LYS A 1097 31.18 -3.03 -60.06
N VAL A 1098 30.57 -1.86 -59.84
CA VAL A 1098 30.84 -0.66 -60.64
C VAL A 1098 32.24 -0.09 -60.34
N LEU A 1099 32.69 -0.17 -59.09
CA LEU A 1099 34.06 0.20 -58.71
C LEU A 1099 35.10 -0.78 -59.23
N ASP A 1100 34.80 -2.08 -59.26
CA ASP A 1100 35.64 -3.11 -59.88
C ASP A 1100 35.71 -2.92 -61.41
N MET A 1101 34.60 -2.60 -62.06
CA MET A 1101 34.57 -2.28 -63.50
C MET A 1101 35.33 -0.98 -63.84
N LEU A 1102 35.30 0.02 -62.95
CA LEU A 1102 36.09 1.25 -63.08
C LEU A 1102 37.59 1.02 -62.78
N ALA A 1103 37.92 0.04 -61.95
CA ALA A 1103 39.31 -0.36 -61.68
C ALA A 1103 39.91 -1.23 -62.80
N GLU A 1104 39.07 -2.00 -63.52
CA GLU A 1104 39.46 -2.81 -64.68
C GLU A 1104 39.43 -2.04 -66.01
N GLY A 1105 39.02 -0.77 -66.01
CA GLY A 1105 39.14 0.14 -67.17
C GLY A 1105 38.19 -0.20 -68.33
N GLN A 1106 36.94 -0.57 -68.05
CA GLN A 1106 35.86 -0.65 -69.05
C GLN A 1106 35.00 0.61 -69.13
#